data_AF-A0A7L6BLD6-F1
#
_entry.id   AF-A0A7L6BLD6-F1
#
_cell.length_a   1.000
_cell.length_b   1.000
_cell.length_c   1.000
_cell.angle_alpha   90.00
_cell.angle_beta   90.00
_cell.angle_gamma   90.00
#
_symmetry.space_group_name_H-M   'P 1'
#
loop_
_entity.id
_entity.type
_entity.pdbx_description
1 polymer ?
#
loop_
_entity_poly.entity_id
_entity_poly.type
_entity_poly.pdbx_seq_one_letter_code
_entity_poly.pdbx_strand_id
1 'polypeptide(L)'
;MQTQVVTLDVLKPIGTTVDLSDSFNARVGDKMTPFQLFITEGGVAKDLKGIHPELEAEVGNGALRNGVAVMAAGAKGVHWVGSTNNVTGYNQLTLAFPAEVFPQSGFCYGHLILANDAGVRETSVDIWFQVLDGTPLMGLVADHYDSELQLELAKAKNANDQFSQEMRKTYGLEVTAAENALIQATNHLNSLAATAGDIEAKIKANDIATKTELANTQRDITTTLAQVAINPEAFDTLSALQQTYPNGKAGLFIVAENDHKYMYIDHTWKDCGPFVGAGLLDKSVNVNKLSQVLQDSLVPTVEEVPITGQWSGYVSIQTGHNVDNDDTYYSDAIPVTPGEVYLVNGTTYFDARTVILWDTKENIVGYFPQSLTDKELDSKQAFIFAIPQGAITMYINTKKGNGNERHLYKVKNFDRVQDATTDFVSSVVNGKQAKCQPVKLTKCNNDGYWQYQYGYYQYDTDGTTKVVGYNQISIKPFETYRIKGNSYFEANLYNIYDYAGRLIESFPNNNLDAQFYDQTFTVPYNGAFLKVNQHKDGPEVALEKVIEWHDKSPIAGKKWVAIGDSWTAANTLGNTVANYTNYVADRLGVTMVNAGVGGTGYVAQNGNYGDQFYNRQIPADGDAYTILGSFNDVFVDGFKFGDVRDTDKLTLWGGMKATLDHIWSIKDDAAVGIIAPGPWGAFNPQNENNWDKLNMKASEIGEQYVATMKKFSDYYSLPFLDLYHQSGLRPWDPSFVAKYYHGTSDTDSTHPNTNGHRIFAPKIIDYLSKLFN
;
A
#
# COMPACT_ATOMS: atom_id res chain seq x y z
N MET A 1 -112.80 49.90 1.23
CA MET A 1 -111.96 48.87 1.85
C MET A 1 -111.27 48.13 0.72
N GLN A 2 -109.99 48.43 0.47
CA GLN A 2 -109.17 47.64 -0.45
C GLN A 2 -108.85 46.33 0.24
N THR A 3 -109.24 45.20 -0.35
CA THR A 3 -108.78 43.89 0.11
C THR A 3 -107.26 43.89 0.02
N GLN A 4 -106.56 43.78 1.15
CA GLN A 4 -105.11 43.65 1.17
C GLN A 4 -104.76 42.31 0.53
N VAL A 5 -104.03 42.36 -0.59
CA VAL A 5 -103.63 41.19 -1.36
C VAL A 5 -102.19 40.83 -1.00
N VAL A 6 -101.95 39.58 -0.61
CA VAL A 6 -100.59 39.07 -0.37
C VAL A 6 -100.10 38.38 -1.64
N THR A 7 -99.03 38.90 -2.22
CA THR A 7 -98.40 38.34 -3.43
C THR A 7 -97.04 37.74 -3.08
N LEU A 8 -96.80 36.51 -3.51
CA LEU A 8 -95.57 35.76 -3.26
C LEU A 8 -94.84 35.51 -4.58
N ASP A 9 -93.59 35.99 -4.70
CA ASP A 9 -92.73 35.64 -5.82
C ASP A 9 -91.86 34.43 -5.49
N VAL A 10 -91.98 33.37 -6.29
CA VAL A 10 -91.32 32.10 -6.05
C VAL A 10 -89.93 31.98 -6.68
N LEU A 11 -89.49 32.95 -7.49
CA LEU A 11 -88.17 32.96 -8.13
C LEU A 11 -87.23 33.99 -7.49
N LYS A 12 -87.76 35.14 -7.09
CA LYS A 12 -87.00 36.22 -6.43
C LYS A 12 -87.83 36.77 -5.25
N PRO A 13 -88.01 36.02 -4.16
CA PRO A 13 -88.77 36.49 -3.02
C PRO A 13 -88.12 37.76 -2.46
N ILE A 14 -88.90 38.83 -2.34
CA ILE A 14 -88.49 40.08 -1.68
C ILE A 14 -89.16 40.10 -0.31
N GLY A 15 -88.39 40.43 0.73
CA GLY A 15 -88.86 40.42 2.11
C GLY A 15 -90.01 41.40 2.25
N THR A 16 -91.21 40.86 2.41
CA THR A 16 -92.45 41.64 2.49
C THR A 16 -93.15 41.26 3.77
N THR A 17 -93.46 42.25 4.61
CA THR A 17 -94.30 42.06 5.80
C THR A 17 -95.67 42.63 5.49
N VAL A 18 -96.72 41.84 5.72
CA VAL A 18 -98.11 42.25 5.53
C VAL A 18 -98.83 42.17 6.87
N ASP A 19 -99.42 43.28 7.27
CA ASP A 19 -100.35 43.34 8.40
C ASP A 19 -101.66 42.68 7.99
N LEU A 20 -102.09 41.65 8.73
CA LEU A 20 -103.31 40.90 8.42
C LEU A 20 -104.52 41.36 9.25
N SER A 21 -104.37 42.36 10.12
CA SER A 21 -105.38 42.77 11.10
C SER A 21 -106.73 43.15 10.48
N ASP A 22 -106.72 43.71 9.28
CA ASP A 22 -107.94 44.15 8.57
C ASP A 22 -108.54 43.06 7.65
N SER A 23 -107.77 42.01 7.34
CA SER A 23 -108.10 40.99 6.32
C SER A 23 -108.29 39.58 6.90
N PHE A 24 -107.91 39.37 8.16
CA PHE A 24 -107.91 38.07 8.83
C PHE A 24 -108.53 38.19 10.23
N ASN A 25 -109.83 37.89 10.33
CA ASN A 25 -110.58 37.94 11.59
C ASN A 25 -110.82 36.53 12.16
N ALA A 26 -109.75 35.73 12.29
CA ALA A 26 -109.82 34.42 12.93
C ALA A 26 -109.55 34.58 14.43
N ARG A 27 -110.43 34.01 15.27
CA ARG A 27 -110.16 33.91 16.71
C ARG A 27 -109.21 32.76 16.95
N VAL A 28 -108.41 32.93 18.00
CA VAL A 28 -107.63 31.89 18.65
C VAL A 28 -108.36 30.53 18.64
N GLY A 29 -107.85 29.56 17.85
CA GLY A 29 -108.39 28.20 17.74
C GLY A 29 -109.40 27.93 16.61
N ASP A 30 -109.70 28.91 15.75
CA ASP A 30 -110.54 28.70 14.56
C ASP A 30 -109.84 27.76 13.55
N LYS A 31 -110.62 26.88 12.91
CA LYS A 31 -110.15 25.95 11.87
C LYS A 31 -110.63 26.42 10.51
N MET A 32 -109.80 26.29 9.48
CA MET A 32 -110.16 26.45 8.07
C MET A 32 -110.56 27.88 7.64
N THR A 33 -110.02 28.93 8.27
CA THR A 33 -110.23 30.31 7.79
C THR A 33 -109.56 30.50 6.42
N PRO A 34 -110.29 30.81 5.34
CA PRO A 34 -109.71 30.94 4.01
C PRO A 34 -108.81 32.18 3.92
N PHE A 35 -107.56 31.97 3.52
CA PHE A 35 -106.57 33.02 3.32
C PHE A 35 -106.15 33.06 1.84
N GLN A 36 -106.21 34.23 1.21
CA GLN A 36 -105.95 34.38 -0.21
C GLN A 36 -104.52 34.86 -0.48
N LEU A 37 -103.83 34.17 -1.37
CA LEU A 37 -102.48 34.47 -1.84
C LEU A 37 -102.47 34.53 -3.37
N PHE A 38 -101.60 35.37 -3.92
CA PHE A 38 -101.31 35.42 -5.35
C PHE A 38 -99.86 35.02 -5.59
N ILE A 39 -99.61 34.18 -6.59
CA ILE A 39 -98.27 33.66 -6.89
C ILE A 39 -97.73 34.33 -8.14
N THR A 40 -96.49 34.79 -8.07
CA THR A 40 -95.72 35.26 -9.22
C THR A 40 -94.40 34.49 -9.32
N GLU A 41 -93.82 34.45 -10.51
CA GLU A 41 -92.51 33.88 -10.78
C GLU A 41 -91.69 34.92 -11.56
N GLY A 42 -90.71 35.54 -10.92
CA GLY A 42 -89.90 36.59 -11.54
C GLY A 42 -90.69 37.87 -11.87
N GLY A 43 -91.73 38.16 -11.11
CA GLY A 43 -92.60 39.33 -11.24
C GLY A 43 -93.82 39.13 -12.15
N VAL A 44 -94.01 37.94 -12.72
CA VAL A 44 -95.13 37.61 -13.62
C VAL A 44 -96.07 36.60 -12.95
N ALA A 45 -97.39 36.72 -13.14
CA ALA A 45 -98.38 35.78 -12.61
C ALA A 45 -98.06 34.33 -13.06
N LYS A 46 -97.86 33.43 -12.09
CA LYS A 46 -97.54 32.01 -12.34
C LYS A 46 -98.83 31.22 -12.62
N ASP A 47 -98.82 30.36 -13.64
CA ASP A 47 -99.92 29.41 -13.87
C ASP A 47 -99.87 28.29 -12.81
N LEU A 48 -100.97 28.10 -12.10
CA LEU A 48 -101.08 27.12 -11.01
C LEU A 48 -101.92 25.88 -11.39
N LYS A 49 -102.23 25.68 -12.69
CA LYS A 49 -103.04 24.55 -13.13
C LYS A 49 -102.37 23.21 -12.79
N GLY A 50 -103.06 22.37 -12.01
CA GLY A 50 -102.57 21.03 -11.61
C GLY A 50 -101.61 21.05 -10.42
N ILE A 51 -101.49 22.19 -9.72
CA ILE A 51 -100.65 22.37 -8.54
C ILE A 51 -101.51 22.34 -7.28
N HIS A 52 -100.99 21.73 -6.21
CA HIS A 52 -101.52 21.84 -4.85
C HIS A 52 -100.46 22.44 -3.90
N PRO A 53 -100.88 23.23 -2.90
CA PRO A 53 -99.95 23.79 -1.91
C PRO A 53 -99.69 22.80 -0.77
N GLU A 54 -98.47 22.78 -0.25
CA GLU A 54 -98.06 22.08 0.98
C GLU A 54 -97.37 23.07 1.91
N LEU A 55 -97.43 22.85 3.22
CA LEU A 55 -96.70 23.61 4.23
C LEU A 55 -95.94 22.66 5.15
N GLU A 56 -94.63 22.87 5.26
CA GLU A 56 -93.76 22.25 6.26
C GLU A 56 -93.24 23.34 7.18
N ALA A 57 -93.66 23.36 8.43
CA ALA A 57 -93.37 24.45 9.36
C ALA A 57 -93.07 23.98 10.77
N GLU A 58 -92.41 24.83 11.55
CA GLU A 58 -92.25 24.68 12.99
C GLU A 58 -92.99 25.80 13.71
N VAL A 59 -93.67 25.46 14.81
CA VAL A 59 -94.45 26.38 15.62
C VAL A 59 -93.94 26.37 17.06
N GLY A 60 -93.62 27.54 17.60
CA GLY A 60 -93.16 27.68 18.98
C GLY A 60 -92.66 29.07 19.32
N ASN A 61 -91.75 29.15 20.29
CA ASN A 61 -91.05 30.39 20.60
C ASN A 61 -89.98 30.65 19.54
N GLY A 62 -90.10 31.74 18.80
CA GLY A 62 -89.16 32.15 17.76
C GLY A 62 -89.28 33.65 17.48
N ALA A 63 -88.37 34.16 16.65
CA ALA A 63 -88.42 35.55 16.20
C ALA A 63 -87.62 35.72 14.90
N LEU A 64 -87.95 36.75 14.13
CA LEU A 64 -87.06 37.26 13.10
C LEU A 64 -85.86 37.98 13.73
N ARG A 65 -84.65 37.60 13.34
CA ARG A 65 -83.40 38.30 13.69
C ARG A 65 -82.64 38.58 12.40
N ASN A 66 -82.45 39.86 12.09
CA ASN A 66 -81.75 40.32 10.88
C ASN A 66 -82.29 39.70 9.57
N GLY A 67 -83.62 39.55 9.48
CA GLY A 67 -84.27 38.98 8.30
C GLY A 67 -84.34 37.44 8.28
N VAL A 68 -83.71 36.75 9.23
CA VAL A 68 -83.72 35.28 9.34
C VAL A 68 -84.64 34.84 10.47
N ALA A 69 -85.49 33.86 10.22
CA ALA A 69 -86.33 33.24 11.25
C ALA A 69 -85.48 32.34 12.16
N VAL A 70 -85.53 32.54 13.49
CA VAL A 70 -84.83 31.71 14.46
C VAL A 70 -85.84 31.09 15.43
N MET A 71 -85.89 29.75 15.44
CA MET A 71 -86.73 28.94 16.32
C MET A 71 -85.96 28.49 17.56
N ALA A 72 -86.62 28.49 18.73
CA ALA A 72 -86.05 27.92 19.96
C ALA A 72 -86.14 26.38 19.97
N ALA A 73 -85.28 25.72 20.76
CA ALA A 73 -85.07 24.26 20.80
C ALA A 73 -86.26 23.39 21.30
N GLY A 74 -87.50 23.89 21.24
CA GLY A 74 -88.72 23.16 21.60
C GLY A 74 -89.89 23.44 20.65
N ALA A 75 -89.62 23.97 19.45
CA ALA A 75 -90.64 24.17 18.43
C ALA A 75 -91.20 22.82 17.93
N LYS A 76 -92.49 22.80 17.60
CA LYS A 76 -93.20 21.60 17.17
C LYS A 76 -93.42 21.66 15.66
N GLY A 77 -93.03 20.60 14.96
CA GLY A 77 -93.28 20.45 13.52
C GLY A 77 -94.78 20.33 13.20
N VAL A 78 -95.18 20.98 12.11
CA VAL A 78 -96.50 20.94 11.49
C VAL A 78 -96.31 20.67 10.00
N HIS A 79 -97.03 19.69 9.48
CA HIS A 79 -97.08 19.40 8.06
C HIS A 79 -98.53 19.44 7.61
N TRP A 80 -98.80 20.20 6.55
CA TRP A 80 -100.11 20.33 5.93
C TRP A 80 -99.99 20.14 4.42
N VAL A 81 -100.91 19.39 3.85
CA VAL A 81 -100.99 19.15 2.40
C VAL A 81 -102.38 19.58 1.95
N GLY A 82 -102.42 20.57 1.08
CA GLY A 82 -103.63 21.02 0.41
C GLY A 82 -104.00 20.15 -0.80
N SER A 83 -104.89 20.65 -1.63
CA SER A 83 -105.35 19.99 -2.85
C SER A 83 -105.37 20.98 -4.02
N THR A 84 -105.54 20.49 -5.24
CA THR A 84 -105.70 21.34 -6.43
C THR A 84 -106.91 22.27 -6.33
N ASN A 85 -107.93 21.95 -5.52
CA ASN A 85 -109.07 22.84 -5.25
C ASN A 85 -108.68 24.12 -4.49
N ASN A 86 -107.48 24.17 -3.91
CA ASN A 86 -106.95 25.39 -3.30
C ASN A 86 -106.49 26.41 -4.33
N VAL A 87 -106.37 26.04 -5.60
CA VAL A 87 -106.13 26.97 -6.72
C VAL A 87 -107.48 27.54 -7.18
N THR A 88 -107.75 28.79 -6.83
CA THR A 88 -109.06 29.44 -7.07
C THR A 88 -109.06 30.41 -8.24
N GLY A 89 -107.93 30.58 -8.91
CA GLY A 89 -107.74 31.42 -10.09
C GLY A 89 -106.43 31.09 -10.79
N TYR A 90 -106.11 31.80 -11.89
CA TYR A 90 -104.91 31.54 -12.70
C TYR A 90 -103.62 31.50 -11.87
N ASN A 91 -103.44 32.48 -10.98
CA ASN A 91 -102.30 32.58 -10.07
C ASN A 91 -102.71 32.74 -8.61
N GLN A 92 -103.93 32.35 -8.26
CA GLN A 92 -104.52 32.62 -6.95
C GLN A 92 -104.69 31.32 -6.15
N LEU A 93 -104.21 31.34 -4.91
CA LEU A 93 -104.42 30.30 -3.92
C LEU A 93 -105.37 30.78 -2.83
N THR A 94 -106.29 29.91 -2.43
CA THR A 94 -107.06 30.05 -1.20
C THR A 94 -106.66 28.94 -0.24
N LEU A 95 -105.89 29.29 0.78
CA LEU A 95 -105.33 28.36 1.76
C LEU A 95 -106.21 28.27 3.00
N ALA A 96 -106.32 27.06 3.55
CA ALA A 96 -107.04 26.79 4.79
C ALA A 96 -106.14 25.95 5.69
N PHE A 97 -105.25 26.61 6.44
CA PHE A 97 -104.28 25.93 7.27
C PHE A 97 -104.91 25.33 8.54
N PRO A 98 -104.28 24.32 9.16
CA PRO A 98 -104.62 23.84 10.48
C PRO A 98 -104.46 24.94 11.54
N ALA A 99 -105.22 24.85 12.63
CA ALA A 99 -105.20 25.86 13.69
C ALA A 99 -103.80 26.03 14.33
N GLU A 100 -102.97 25.00 14.26
CA GLU A 100 -101.61 24.96 14.78
C GLU A 100 -100.67 25.96 14.10
N VAL A 101 -100.91 26.30 12.82
CA VAL A 101 -100.09 27.26 12.04
C VAL A 101 -100.29 28.70 12.53
N PHE A 102 -101.40 28.98 13.21
CA PHE A 102 -101.74 30.28 13.78
C PHE A 102 -101.74 30.22 15.32
N PRO A 103 -100.56 30.22 15.98
CA PRO A 103 -100.48 30.09 17.42
C PRO A 103 -101.13 31.28 18.15
N GLN A 104 -101.71 31.02 19.32
CA GLN A 104 -102.29 32.06 20.20
C GLN A 104 -101.27 33.12 20.63
N SER A 105 -100.02 32.70 20.81
CA SER A 105 -98.86 33.51 21.09
C SER A 105 -97.64 32.76 20.59
N GLY A 106 -96.72 33.42 19.89
CA GLY A 106 -95.49 32.80 19.39
C GLY A 106 -95.27 33.03 17.90
N PHE A 107 -94.44 32.17 17.32
CA PHE A 107 -93.91 32.29 15.97
C PHE A 107 -94.05 30.95 15.24
N CYS A 108 -94.56 30.99 14.01
CA CYS A 108 -94.57 29.87 13.07
C CYS A 108 -93.66 30.24 11.91
N TYR A 109 -92.77 29.35 11.51
CA TYR A 109 -91.91 29.53 10.35
C TYR A 109 -91.82 28.23 9.57
N GLY A 110 -91.92 28.32 8.24
CA GLY A 110 -91.88 27.15 7.40
C GLY A 110 -91.89 27.46 5.91
N HIS A 111 -91.87 26.40 5.13
CA HIS A 111 -91.77 26.42 3.68
C HIS A 111 -93.15 26.16 3.08
N LEU A 112 -93.72 27.15 2.39
CA LEU A 112 -94.88 26.98 1.54
C LEU A 112 -94.40 26.42 0.20
N ILE A 113 -94.77 25.18 -0.07
CA ILE A 113 -94.35 24.40 -1.23
C ILE A 113 -95.49 24.33 -2.23
N LEU A 114 -95.18 24.42 -3.52
CA LEU A 114 -96.11 24.14 -4.62
C LEU A 114 -95.70 22.83 -5.27
N ALA A 115 -96.57 21.83 -5.19
CA ALA A 115 -96.32 20.51 -5.76
C ALA A 115 -97.37 20.16 -6.83
N ASN A 116 -96.99 19.37 -7.82
CA ASN A 116 -97.92 18.88 -8.84
C ASN A 116 -98.49 17.50 -8.49
N ASP A 117 -99.47 17.02 -9.27
CA ASP A 117 -100.15 15.73 -9.09
C ASP A 117 -99.21 14.50 -9.12
N ALA A 118 -97.96 14.64 -9.59
CA ALA A 118 -96.93 13.59 -9.54
C ALA A 118 -96.10 13.60 -8.24
N GLY A 119 -96.40 14.52 -7.31
CA GLY A 119 -95.66 14.71 -6.05
C GLY A 119 -94.33 15.46 -6.22
N VAL A 120 -94.08 16.05 -7.39
CA VAL A 120 -92.88 16.86 -7.62
C VAL A 120 -93.09 18.24 -7.01
N ARG A 121 -92.24 18.60 -6.05
CA ARG A 121 -92.19 19.93 -5.42
C ARG A 121 -91.51 20.90 -6.39
N GLU A 122 -92.31 21.71 -7.08
CA GLU A 122 -91.83 22.59 -8.15
C GLU A 122 -91.13 23.85 -7.62
N THR A 123 -91.57 24.34 -6.47
CA THR A 123 -90.95 25.48 -5.78
C THR A 123 -91.34 25.51 -4.31
N SER A 124 -90.57 26.22 -3.51
CA SER A 124 -90.86 26.50 -2.10
C SER A 124 -90.46 27.93 -1.75
N VAL A 125 -91.27 28.61 -0.95
CA VAL A 125 -90.94 29.92 -0.36
C VAL A 125 -91.11 29.90 1.14
N ASP A 126 -90.22 30.61 1.80
CA ASP A 126 -90.17 30.68 3.25
C ASP A 126 -91.15 31.73 3.76
N ILE A 127 -92.09 31.29 4.59
CA ILE A 127 -93.13 32.12 5.19
C ILE A 127 -93.06 32.04 6.70
N TRP A 128 -93.42 33.14 7.36
CA TRP A 128 -93.58 33.16 8.80
C TRP A 128 -94.88 33.85 9.21
N PHE A 129 -95.40 33.41 10.35
CA PHE A 129 -96.54 34.00 11.03
C PHE A 129 -96.16 34.32 12.46
N GLN A 130 -96.51 35.51 12.93
CA GLN A 130 -96.26 35.95 14.30
C GLN A 130 -97.52 36.59 14.87
N VAL A 131 -97.83 36.27 16.12
CA VAL A 131 -98.87 36.97 16.89
C VAL A 131 -98.19 37.72 18.03
N LEU A 132 -98.15 39.05 17.91
CA LEU A 132 -97.64 39.97 18.94
C LEU A 132 -98.82 40.71 19.56
N ASP A 133 -99.03 40.56 20.87
CA ASP A 133 -100.05 41.29 21.64
C ASP A 133 -101.46 41.33 20.99
N GLY A 134 -101.84 40.26 20.29
CA GLY A 134 -103.14 40.12 19.61
C GLY A 134 -103.19 40.62 18.16
N THR A 135 -102.09 41.11 17.59
CA THR A 135 -101.96 41.52 16.18
C THR A 135 -101.31 40.40 15.35
N PRO A 136 -102.02 39.77 14.40
CA PRO A 136 -101.45 38.75 13.52
C PRO A 136 -100.66 39.40 12.38
N LEU A 137 -99.38 39.08 12.29
CA LEU A 137 -98.48 39.48 11.21
C LEU A 137 -98.06 38.27 10.40
N MET A 138 -97.96 38.44 9.08
CA MET A 138 -97.34 37.46 8.17
C MET A 138 -96.26 38.14 7.36
N GLY A 139 -95.18 37.43 7.08
CA GLY A 139 -94.19 37.90 6.12
C GLY A 139 -93.53 36.79 5.34
N LEU A 140 -92.87 37.22 4.27
CA LEU A 140 -91.93 36.42 3.48
C LEU A 140 -90.53 36.59 4.06
N VAL A 141 -89.80 35.49 4.18
CA VAL A 141 -88.35 35.57 4.38
C VAL A 141 -87.72 35.80 3.01
N ALA A 142 -87.11 36.97 2.81
CA ALA A 142 -86.10 37.08 1.76
C ALA A 142 -84.80 36.58 2.35
N ASP A 143 -84.54 35.29 2.16
CA ASP A 143 -83.17 34.84 2.25
C ASP A 143 -82.39 35.61 1.18
N HIS A 144 -81.43 36.40 1.64
CA HIS A 144 -80.37 36.88 0.78
C HIS A 144 -79.81 35.64 0.08
N TYR A 145 -79.95 35.56 -1.24
CA TYR A 145 -79.17 34.64 -2.06
C TYR A 145 -77.70 34.85 -1.68
N ASP A 146 -77.16 33.96 -0.85
CA ASP A 146 -75.76 33.95 -0.47
C ASP A 146 -74.96 33.50 -1.70
N SER A 147 -74.54 34.50 -2.46
CA SER A 147 -73.70 34.39 -3.64
C SER A 147 -72.37 33.73 -3.30
N GLU A 148 -71.72 33.18 -4.33
CA GLU A 148 -70.41 32.47 -4.38
C GLU A 148 -69.39 32.73 -3.25
N LEU A 149 -69.39 33.92 -2.64
CA LEU A 149 -68.58 34.29 -1.50
C LEU A 149 -68.72 33.38 -0.26
N GLN A 150 -69.92 32.88 0.08
CA GLN A 150 -70.10 31.98 1.23
C GLN A 150 -69.58 30.56 0.95
N LEU A 151 -69.74 30.08 -0.27
CA LEU A 151 -69.15 28.82 -0.73
C LEU A 151 -67.62 28.92 -0.72
N GLU A 152 -67.07 30.04 -1.19
CA GLU A 152 -65.64 30.31 -1.12
C GLU A 152 -65.14 30.50 0.32
N LEU A 153 -65.95 31.10 1.21
CA LEU A 153 -65.62 31.19 2.64
C LEU A 153 -65.61 29.81 3.31
N ALA A 154 -66.50 28.90 2.94
CA ALA A 154 -66.51 27.52 3.42
C ALA A 154 -65.32 26.72 2.89
N LYS A 155 -64.95 26.90 1.61
CA LYS A 155 -63.73 26.30 1.04
C LYS A 155 -62.47 26.84 1.72
N ALA A 156 -62.39 28.16 1.96
CA ALA A 156 -61.27 28.78 2.64
C ALA A 156 -61.14 28.32 4.10
N LYS A 157 -62.27 28.17 4.82
CA LYS A 157 -62.28 27.59 6.18
C LYS A 157 -61.78 26.15 6.20
N ASN A 158 -62.28 25.29 5.32
CA ASN A 158 -61.82 23.90 5.22
C ASN A 158 -60.34 23.80 4.84
N ALA A 159 -59.87 24.62 3.90
CA ALA A 159 -58.45 24.66 3.53
C ALA A 159 -57.58 25.15 4.70
N ASN A 160 -58.04 26.14 5.46
CA ASN A 160 -57.33 26.63 6.64
C ASN A 160 -57.30 25.61 7.78
N ASP A 161 -58.38 24.83 7.95
CA ASP A 161 -58.43 23.74 8.93
C ASP A 161 -57.50 22.59 8.54
N GLN A 162 -57.47 22.21 7.26
CA GLN A 162 -56.53 21.22 6.73
C GLN A 162 -55.08 21.68 6.89
N PHE A 163 -54.76 22.93 6.50
CA PHE A 163 -53.44 23.52 6.67
C PHE A 163 -53.04 23.54 8.16
N SER A 164 -53.95 23.90 9.05
CA SER A 164 -53.70 23.90 10.50
C SER A 164 -53.47 22.50 11.06
N GLN A 165 -54.15 21.47 10.54
CA GLN A 165 -53.91 20.08 10.90
C GLN A 165 -52.55 19.58 10.40
N GLU A 166 -52.20 19.90 9.15
CA GLU A 166 -50.93 19.53 8.54
C GLU A 166 -49.75 20.21 9.26
N MET A 167 -49.85 21.51 9.53
CA MET A 167 -48.88 22.25 10.34
C MET A 167 -48.69 21.63 11.72
N ARG A 168 -49.78 21.26 12.41
CA ARG A 168 -49.68 20.58 13.72
C ARG A 168 -49.00 19.22 13.61
N LYS A 169 -49.28 18.46 12.56
CA LYS A 169 -48.64 17.16 12.29
C LYS A 169 -47.15 17.32 12.01
N THR A 170 -46.77 18.23 11.13
CA THR A 170 -45.37 18.51 10.77
C THR A 170 -44.60 19.03 11.98
N TYR A 171 -45.16 19.98 12.73
CA TYR A 171 -44.58 20.46 13.98
C TYR A 171 -44.40 19.32 14.99
N GLY A 172 -45.40 18.43 15.13
CA GLY A 172 -45.29 17.25 16.01
C GLY A 172 -44.16 16.29 15.59
N LEU A 173 -43.96 16.08 14.29
CA LEU A 173 -42.85 15.27 13.77
C LEU A 173 -41.49 15.93 14.04
N GLU A 174 -41.38 17.23 13.81
CA GLU A 174 -40.15 18.00 14.08
C GLU A 174 -39.82 18.03 15.57
N VAL A 175 -40.80 18.23 16.45
CA VAL A 175 -40.63 18.17 17.91
C VAL A 175 -40.17 16.78 18.33
N THR A 176 -40.79 15.71 17.81
CA THR A 176 -40.38 14.33 18.12
C THR A 176 -38.95 14.05 17.64
N ALA A 177 -38.57 14.55 16.45
CA ALA A 177 -37.21 14.41 15.94
C ALA A 177 -36.20 15.17 16.81
N ALA A 178 -36.55 16.38 17.26
CA ALA A 178 -35.73 17.18 18.16
C ALA A 178 -35.59 16.54 19.55
N GLU A 179 -36.67 15.98 20.11
CA GLU A 179 -36.66 15.23 21.36
C GLU A 179 -35.76 14.00 21.25
N ASN A 180 -35.86 13.22 20.17
CA ASN A 180 -35.00 12.07 19.93
C ASN A 180 -33.52 12.47 19.78
N ALA A 181 -33.24 13.56 19.07
CA ALA A 181 -31.88 14.09 18.94
C ALA A 181 -31.33 14.56 20.30
N LEU A 182 -32.17 15.19 21.13
CA LEU A 182 -31.79 15.61 22.48
C LEU A 182 -31.52 14.41 23.40
N ILE A 183 -32.32 13.35 23.30
CA ILE A 183 -32.09 12.08 24.02
C ILE A 183 -30.75 11.48 23.60
N GLN A 184 -30.45 11.41 22.30
CA GLN A 184 -29.17 10.91 21.81
C GLN A 184 -28.00 11.76 22.29
N ALA A 185 -28.11 13.08 22.22
CA ALA A 185 -27.09 14.01 22.72
C ALA A 185 -26.86 13.83 24.23
N THR A 186 -27.93 13.66 25.00
CA THR A 186 -27.87 13.40 26.45
C THR A 186 -27.16 12.08 26.74
N ASN A 187 -27.47 11.02 25.99
CA ASN A 187 -26.80 9.73 26.12
C ASN A 187 -25.30 9.81 25.79
N HIS A 188 -24.94 10.53 24.73
CA HIS A 188 -23.54 10.78 24.39
C HIS A 188 -22.80 11.57 25.48
N LEU A 189 -23.44 12.60 26.05
CA LEU A 189 -22.88 13.36 27.16
C LEU A 189 -22.66 12.49 28.40
N ASN A 190 -23.60 11.61 28.72
CA ASN A 190 -23.45 10.66 29.84
C ASN A 190 -22.29 9.69 29.62
N SER A 191 -22.15 9.12 28.42
CA SER A 191 -21.02 8.24 28.07
C SER A 191 -19.67 8.97 28.15
N LEU A 192 -19.63 10.22 27.71
CA LEU A 192 -18.44 11.06 27.80
C LEU A 192 -18.09 11.38 29.26
N ALA A 193 -19.09 11.71 30.08
CA ALA A 193 -18.90 11.97 31.50
C ALA A 193 -18.37 10.73 32.25
N ALA A 194 -18.88 9.54 31.93
CA ALA A 194 -18.37 8.28 32.47
C ALA A 194 -16.90 8.05 32.08
N THR A 195 -16.57 8.21 30.79
CA THR A 195 -15.20 8.07 30.29
C THR A 195 -14.24 9.08 30.96
N ALA A 196 -14.67 10.33 31.13
CA ALA A 196 -13.88 11.34 31.82
C ALA A 196 -13.65 10.98 33.29
N GLY A 197 -14.67 10.44 33.97
CA GLY A 197 -14.57 9.93 35.33
C GLY A 197 -13.57 8.76 35.45
N ASP A 198 -13.59 7.82 34.50
CA ASP A 198 -12.65 6.71 34.47
C ASP A 198 -11.19 7.18 34.25
N ILE A 199 -10.99 8.17 33.38
CA ILE A 199 -9.67 8.79 33.17
C ILE A 199 -9.20 9.48 34.45
N GLU A 200 -10.07 10.25 35.11
CA GLU A 200 -9.74 10.92 36.37
C GLU A 200 -9.41 9.93 37.49
N ALA A 201 -10.16 8.81 37.57
CA ALA A 201 -9.88 7.73 38.50
C ALA A 201 -8.52 7.08 38.24
N LYS A 202 -8.17 6.81 36.98
CA LYS A 202 -6.84 6.27 36.60
C LYS A 202 -5.70 7.23 36.93
N ILE A 203 -5.91 8.53 36.74
CA ILE A 203 -4.94 9.57 37.13
C ILE A 203 -4.77 9.59 38.66
N LYS A 204 -5.87 9.54 39.43
CA LYS A 204 -5.84 9.53 40.91
C LYS A 204 -5.24 8.25 41.49
N ALA A 205 -5.40 7.12 40.80
CA ALA A 205 -4.90 5.81 41.24
C ALA A 205 -3.38 5.62 41.00
N ASN A 206 -2.67 6.62 40.48
CA ASN A 206 -1.24 6.60 40.16
C ASN A 206 -0.82 5.57 39.07
N ASP A 207 -1.76 5.05 38.28
CA ASP A 207 -1.46 4.10 37.19
C ASP A 207 -0.99 4.83 35.90
N ILE A 208 -0.95 6.17 35.94
CA ILE A 208 -0.40 7.06 34.89
C ILE A 208 0.60 8.00 35.56
N ALA A 209 1.88 7.87 35.23
CA ALA A 209 2.94 8.69 35.82
C ALA A 209 2.75 10.18 35.50
N THR A 210 2.83 11.02 36.54
CA THR A 210 2.81 12.48 36.42
C THR A 210 4.10 13.01 35.80
N LYS A 211 4.06 14.25 35.28
CA LYS A 211 5.27 14.94 34.78
C LYS A 211 6.37 15.06 35.84
N THR A 212 5.98 15.24 37.10
CA THR A 212 6.93 15.33 38.23
C THR A 212 7.60 13.99 38.49
N GLU A 213 6.83 12.89 38.48
CA GLU A 213 7.38 11.53 38.64
C GLU A 213 8.31 11.17 37.48
N LEU A 214 7.92 11.44 36.24
CA LEU A 214 8.79 11.23 35.07
C LEU A 214 10.07 12.06 35.16
N ALA A 215 9.99 13.32 35.60
CA ALA A 215 11.16 14.17 35.79
C ALA A 215 12.07 13.68 36.93
N ASN A 216 11.49 13.12 38.00
CA ASN A 216 12.25 12.51 39.09
C ASN A 216 12.93 11.22 38.62
N THR A 217 12.21 10.32 37.93
CA THR A 217 12.77 9.11 37.32
C THR A 217 13.89 9.46 36.34
N GLN A 218 13.70 10.46 35.47
CA GLN A 218 14.75 10.93 34.57
C GLN A 218 15.97 11.43 35.35
N ARG A 219 15.78 12.17 36.43
CA ARG A 219 16.86 12.66 37.29
C ARG A 219 17.58 11.52 38.00
N ASP A 220 16.85 10.53 38.49
CA ASP A 220 17.41 9.36 39.18
C ASP A 220 18.21 8.48 38.21
N ILE A 221 17.69 8.25 37.00
CA ILE A 221 18.42 7.58 35.90
C ILE A 221 19.68 8.38 35.55
N THR A 222 19.56 9.70 35.33
CA THR A 222 20.71 10.55 34.97
C THR A 222 21.77 10.55 36.07
N THR A 223 21.36 10.60 37.34
CA THR A 223 22.25 10.57 38.50
C THR A 223 22.94 9.21 38.64
N THR A 224 22.20 8.12 38.45
CA THR A 224 22.74 6.75 38.50
C THR A 224 23.74 6.52 37.38
N LEU A 225 23.41 6.92 36.14
CA LEU A 225 24.30 6.82 34.99
C LEU A 225 25.55 7.69 35.16
N ALA A 226 25.43 8.88 35.73
CA ALA A 226 26.57 9.75 36.02
C ALA A 226 27.52 9.17 37.08
N GLN A 227 27.04 8.27 37.94
CA GLN A 227 27.85 7.55 38.93
C GLN A 227 28.50 6.28 38.37
N VAL A 228 28.12 5.82 37.18
CA VAL A 228 28.84 4.72 36.51
C VAL A 228 30.19 5.26 36.04
N ALA A 229 31.24 4.89 36.76
CA ALA A 229 32.61 5.26 36.39
C ALA A 229 32.91 4.80 34.95
N ILE A 230 33.34 5.74 34.10
CA ILE A 230 33.73 5.48 32.70
C ILE A 230 34.94 4.54 32.64
N ASN A 231 35.76 4.56 33.68
CA ASN A 231 36.89 3.64 33.88
C ASN A 231 36.52 2.66 35.01
N PRO A 232 36.23 1.39 34.70
CA PRO A 232 35.92 0.41 35.73
C PRO A 232 37.13 0.16 36.62
N GLU A 233 36.90 0.09 37.94
CA GLU A 233 37.94 -0.31 38.89
C GLU A 233 38.13 -1.83 38.83
N ALA A 234 39.39 -2.27 38.81
CA ALA A 234 39.76 -3.68 38.77
C ALA A 234 40.24 -4.18 40.13
N PHE A 235 39.80 -5.37 40.51
CA PHE A 235 40.16 -6.07 41.74
C PHE A 235 40.67 -7.47 41.41
N ASP A 236 41.65 -7.96 42.16
CA ASP A 236 42.22 -9.29 41.92
C ASP A 236 41.21 -10.41 42.20
N THR A 237 40.36 -10.27 43.22
CA THR A 237 39.36 -11.27 43.63
C THR A 237 38.02 -10.63 43.99
N LEU A 238 36.92 -11.39 43.90
CA LEU A 238 35.60 -10.90 44.31
C LEU A 238 35.57 -10.54 45.81
N SER A 239 36.32 -11.29 46.62
CA SER A 239 36.45 -11.01 48.06
C SER A 239 37.11 -9.65 48.31
N ALA A 240 38.14 -9.27 47.53
CA ALA A 240 38.80 -7.97 47.66
C ALA A 240 37.85 -6.81 47.29
N LEU A 241 37.02 -6.98 46.24
CA LEU A 241 35.98 -6.03 45.88
C LEU A 241 34.96 -5.87 47.02
N GLN A 242 34.44 -6.98 47.55
CA GLN A 242 33.46 -6.99 48.65
C GLN A 242 34.03 -6.40 49.95
N GLN A 243 35.30 -6.63 50.25
CA GLN A 243 35.96 -6.09 51.43
C GLN A 243 36.20 -4.59 51.32
N THR A 244 36.57 -4.11 50.12
CA THR A 244 36.79 -2.69 49.85
C THR A 244 35.46 -1.91 49.88
N TYR A 245 34.39 -2.53 49.37
CA TYR A 245 33.05 -1.95 49.28
C TYR A 245 31.98 -2.86 49.93
N PRO A 246 31.97 -3.00 51.27
CA PRO A 246 31.11 -3.94 51.98
C PRO A 246 29.62 -3.60 51.92
N ASN A 247 29.29 -2.32 51.75
CA ASN A 247 27.92 -1.84 51.56
C ASN A 247 27.61 -1.55 50.07
N GLY A 248 28.50 -1.99 49.17
CA GLY A 248 28.43 -1.71 47.74
C GLY A 248 28.96 -0.33 47.35
N LYS A 249 29.27 -0.19 46.06
CA LYS A 249 29.59 1.09 45.41
C LYS A 249 28.92 1.11 44.05
N ALA A 250 28.36 2.26 43.69
CA ALA A 250 27.80 2.46 42.36
C ALA A 250 28.93 2.44 41.31
N GLY A 251 28.75 1.64 40.25
CA GLY A 251 29.73 1.49 39.18
C GLY A 251 29.81 0.09 38.61
N LEU A 252 30.60 -0.04 37.54
CA LEU A 252 31.00 -1.31 36.96
C LEU A 252 32.41 -1.65 37.46
N PHE A 253 32.59 -2.85 37.98
CA PHE A 253 33.85 -3.34 38.54
C PHE A 253 34.32 -4.56 37.76
N ILE A 254 35.62 -4.76 37.65
CA ILE A 254 36.22 -5.94 37.02
C ILE A 254 36.89 -6.77 38.10
N VAL A 255 36.64 -8.08 38.08
CA VAL A 255 37.33 -9.04 38.95
C VAL A 255 38.20 -9.94 38.07
N ALA A 256 39.52 -9.89 38.30
CA ALA A 256 40.50 -10.60 37.47
C ALA A 256 40.52 -12.12 37.71
N GLU A 257 40.21 -12.58 38.93
CA GLU A 257 40.15 -14.02 39.29
C GLU A 257 39.31 -14.86 38.32
N ASN A 258 38.27 -14.28 37.74
CA ASN A 258 37.36 -14.96 36.82
C ASN A 258 37.07 -14.17 35.53
N ASP A 259 37.79 -13.08 35.27
CA ASP A 259 37.56 -12.18 34.15
C ASP A 259 36.11 -11.68 34.01
N HIS A 260 35.41 -11.45 35.12
CA HIS A 260 34.00 -11.04 35.10
C HIS A 260 33.78 -9.58 35.52
N LYS A 261 32.67 -9.02 35.05
CA LYS A 261 32.14 -7.73 35.48
C LYS A 261 31.24 -7.92 36.69
N TYR A 262 31.30 -7.00 37.64
CA TYR A 262 30.40 -6.97 38.80
C TYR A 262 29.76 -5.60 38.95
N MET A 263 28.49 -5.59 39.33
CA MET A 263 27.75 -4.39 39.73
C MET A 263 27.04 -4.64 41.05
N TYR A 264 26.92 -3.60 41.87
CA TYR A 264 26.13 -3.67 43.09
C TYR A 264 24.68 -3.24 42.83
N ILE A 265 23.76 -4.20 42.81
CA ILE A 265 22.33 -4.02 42.48
C ILE A 265 21.50 -4.73 43.55
N ASP A 266 20.40 -4.12 43.99
CA ASP A 266 19.49 -4.68 45.00
C ASP A 266 20.21 -5.12 46.29
N HIS A 267 21.15 -4.30 46.76
CA HIS A 267 21.98 -4.58 47.94
C HIS A 267 22.85 -5.85 47.83
N THR A 268 23.17 -6.28 46.60
CA THR A 268 24.00 -7.46 46.34
C THR A 268 24.99 -7.22 45.20
N TRP A 269 26.18 -7.82 45.29
CA TRP A 269 27.11 -7.86 44.16
C TRP A 269 26.63 -8.90 43.15
N LYS A 270 26.20 -8.43 41.97
CA LYS A 270 25.80 -9.27 40.85
C LYS A 270 26.93 -9.44 39.84
N ASP A 271 27.17 -10.70 39.49
CA ASP A 271 27.98 -11.07 38.34
C ASP A 271 27.24 -10.69 37.06
N CYS A 272 27.87 -9.84 36.24
CA CYS A 272 27.35 -9.30 35.00
C CYS A 272 27.99 -9.98 33.78
N GLY A 273 28.60 -11.15 33.99
CA GLY A 273 29.24 -11.96 32.97
C GLY A 273 30.64 -11.47 32.60
N PRO A 274 31.28 -12.16 31.66
CA PRO A 274 32.69 -11.96 31.33
C PRO A 274 32.99 -10.54 30.82
N PHE A 275 34.05 -9.94 31.35
CA PHE A 275 34.75 -8.79 30.79
C PHE A 275 35.85 -9.30 29.85
N VAL A 276 35.52 -9.46 28.57
CA VAL A 276 36.53 -9.77 27.55
C VAL A 276 37.23 -8.47 27.17
N GLY A 277 38.22 -8.08 27.98
CA GLY A 277 38.97 -6.83 27.84
C GLY A 277 40.47 -7.04 27.81
N ALA A 278 40.96 -7.99 27.03
CA ALA A 278 42.34 -8.05 26.55
C ALA A 278 42.48 -9.11 25.45
N GLY A 279 41.98 -8.79 24.25
CA GLY A 279 42.16 -9.62 23.07
C GLY A 279 41.22 -9.20 21.96
N LEU A 280 41.75 -9.11 20.73
CA LEU A 280 40.90 -9.24 19.57
C LEU A 280 40.12 -10.55 19.75
N LEU A 281 38.78 -10.49 19.67
CA LEU A 281 37.96 -11.71 19.65
C LEU A 281 38.58 -12.67 18.63
N ASP A 282 38.66 -13.95 18.99
CA ASP A 282 39.18 -14.95 18.07
C ASP A 282 38.48 -14.80 16.71
N LYS A 283 39.27 -14.72 15.63
CA LYS A 283 38.79 -14.51 14.25
C LYS A 283 38.07 -13.19 13.93
N SER A 284 38.23 -12.13 14.74
CA SER A 284 37.51 -10.84 14.55
C SER A 284 38.22 -9.77 13.69
N VAL A 285 39.51 -9.94 13.42
CA VAL A 285 40.28 -9.07 12.51
C VAL A 285 40.41 -9.75 11.16
N ASN A 286 39.94 -9.07 10.12
CA ASN A 286 40.04 -9.51 8.74
C ASN A 286 40.98 -8.59 7.94
N VAL A 287 41.39 -9.01 6.73
CA VAL A 287 42.45 -8.32 5.97
C VAL A 287 42.01 -6.93 5.56
N ASN A 288 40.71 -6.75 5.33
CA ASN A 288 40.10 -5.46 4.99
C ASN A 288 40.14 -4.45 6.16
N LYS A 289 40.34 -4.92 7.39
CA LYS A 289 40.57 -4.09 8.58
C LYS A 289 42.05 -3.77 8.79
N LEU A 290 42.96 -4.43 8.09
CA LEU A 290 44.39 -4.08 8.11
C LEU A 290 44.62 -2.84 7.24
N SER A 291 45.64 -2.04 7.58
CA SER A 291 46.05 -0.92 6.72
C SER A 291 46.53 -1.46 5.37
N GLN A 292 46.40 -0.65 4.31
CA GLN A 292 46.91 -1.02 2.98
C GLN A 292 48.36 -1.49 3.04
N VAL A 293 49.20 -0.83 3.86
CA VAL A 293 50.60 -1.20 4.10
C VAL A 293 50.76 -2.62 4.66
N LEU A 294 49.92 -3.01 5.64
CA LEU A 294 49.95 -4.36 6.21
C LEU A 294 49.38 -5.40 5.24
N GLN A 295 48.34 -5.06 4.48
CA GLN A 295 47.82 -5.92 3.42
C GLN A 295 48.89 -6.18 2.34
N ASP A 296 49.60 -5.14 1.91
CA ASP A 296 50.65 -5.21 0.90
C ASP A 296 51.89 -5.97 1.41
N SER A 297 52.16 -5.96 2.72
CA SER A 297 53.27 -6.73 3.32
C SER A 297 53.07 -8.24 3.32
N LEU A 298 51.84 -8.72 3.16
CA LEU A 298 51.49 -10.15 3.12
C LEU A 298 51.61 -10.75 1.71
N VAL A 299 51.86 -9.92 0.68
CA VAL A 299 52.03 -10.34 -0.72
C VAL A 299 53.50 -10.20 -1.10
N PRO A 300 54.14 -11.22 -1.72
CA PRO A 300 55.47 -11.02 -2.29
C PRO A 300 55.37 -9.94 -3.37
N THR A 301 55.94 -8.76 -3.10
CA THR A 301 56.01 -7.71 -4.11
C THR A 301 57.04 -8.16 -5.14
N VAL A 302 56.59 -8.46 -6.35
CA VAL A 302 57.46 -8.83 -7.46
C VAL A 302 57.31 -7.86 -8.62
N GLU A 303 58.41 -7.57 -9.31
CA GLU A 303 58.46 -6.73 -10.51
C GLU A 303 58.78 -7.62 -11.70
N GLU A 304 57.92 -7.65 -12.72
CA GLU A 304 58.22 -8.41 -13.94
C GLU A 304 59.39 -7.77 -14.68
N VAL A 305 60.38 -8.60 -15.01
CA VAL A 305 61.53 -8.21 -15.79
C VAL A 305 61.29 -8.68 -17.23
N PRO A 306 61.16 -7.74 -18.18
CA PRO A 306 60.97 -8.10 -19.58
C PRO A 306 62.09 -9.00 -20.08
N ILE A 307 61.73 -10.13 -20.69
CA ILE A 307 62.67 -11.01 -21.35
C ILE A 307 62.62 -10.68 -22.85
N THR A 308 63.61 -9.95 -23.32
CA THR A 308 63.81 -9.65 -24.75
C THR A 308 64.78 -10.64 -25.37
N GLY A 309 64.82 -10.69 -26.71
CA GLY A 309 65.70 -11.60 -27.44
C GLY A 309 65.14 -13.02 -27.56
N GLN A 310 65.18 -13.54 -28.78
CA GLN A 310 64.71 -14.88 -29.12
C GLN A 310 65.67 -15.52 -30.13
N TRP A 311 66.92 -15.64 -29.70
CA TRP A 311 68.02 -16.12 -30.52
C TRP A 311 68.01 -17.64 -30.58
N SER A 312 68.11 -18.23 -31.77
CA SER A 312 68.11 -19.68 -31.93
C SER A 312 69.32 -20.30 -31.21
N GLY A 313 69.12 -21.45 -30.57
CA GLY A 313 70.14 -22.09 -29.73
C GLY A 313 69.88 -21.91 -28.23
N TYR A 314 70.87 -22.25 -27.40
CA TYR A 314 70.82 -22.10 -25.94
C TYR A 314 72.21 -21.80 -25.37
N VAL A 315 72.28 -21.23 -24.16
CA VAL A 315 73.53 -21.08 -23.42
C VAL A 315 73.78 -22.35 -22.61
N SER A 316 74.88 -23.07 -22.90
CA SER A 316 75.24 -24.35 -22.27
C SER A 316 75.93 -24.16 -20.91
N ILE A 317 75.56 -24.96 -19.90
CA ILE A 317 76.31 -25.03 -18.63
C ILE A 317 77.67 -25.72 -18.74
N GLN A 318 77.92 -26.48 -19.81
CA GLN A 318 79.19 -27.19 -20.01
C GLN A 318 80.24 -26.30 -20.65
N THR A 319 79.83 -25.54 -21.67
CA THR A 319 80.75 -24.70 -22.44
C THR A 319 80.73 -23.24 -22.03
N GLY A 320 79.65 -22.78 -21.38
CA GLY A 320 79.46 -21.36 -21.07
C GLY A 320 79.15 -20.48 -22.27
N HIS A 321 78.93 -21.08 -23.45
CA HIS A 321 78.71 -20.36 -24.69
C HIS A 321 77.44 -20.84 -25.39
N ASN A 322 77.02 -20.06 -26.39
CA ASN A 322 75.87 -20.37 -27.23
C ASN A 322 76.14 -21.65 -28.02
N VAL A 323 75.17 -22.57 -27.99
CA VAL A 323 75.16 -23.80 -28.78
C VAL A 323 73.97 -23.74 -29.72
N ASP A 324 74.23 -23.96 -31.01
CA ASP A 324 73.19 -24.02 -32.03
C ASP A 324 72.25 -25.20 -31.76
N ASN A 325 70.96 -24.91 -31.72
CA ASN A 325 69.91 -25.90 -31.55
C ASN A 325 68.60 -25.36 -32.15
N ASP A 326 67.97 -26.18 -32.98
CA ASP A 326 66.77 -25.79 -33.71
C ASP A 326 65.50 -25.81 -32.84
N ASP A 327 65.55 -26.42 -31.67
CA ASP A 327 64.43 -26.57 -30.75
C ASP A 327 64.51 -25.62 -29.55
N THR A 328 65.49 -24.73 -29.45
CA THR A 328 65.60 -23.78 -28.32
C THR A 328 65.79 -22.33 -28.73
N TYR A 329 65.50 -21.44 -27.78
CA TYR A 329 65.83 -20.03 -27.81
C TYR A 329 66.50 -19.59 -26.50
N TYR A 330 67.36 -18.58 -26.55
CA TYR A 330 67.85 -17.85 -25.38
C TYR A 330 67.53 -16.36 -25.46
N SER A 331 67.52 -15.68 -24.30
CA SER A 331 67.22 -14.25 -24.18
C SER A 331 68.42 -13.37 -24.54
N ASP A 332 68.17 -12.07 -24.68
CA ASP A 332 69.23 -11.07 -24.51
C ASP A 332 69.81 -11.14 -23.08
N ALA A 333 70.97 -10.53 -22.90
CA ALA A 333 71.62 -10.40 -21.59
C ALA A 333 70.77 -9.56 -20.63
N ILE A 334 70.47 -10.10 -19.44
CA ILE A 334 69.70 -9.41 -18.39
C ILE A 334 70.67 -9.00 -17.27
N PRO A 335 70.86 -7.70 -16.98
CA PRO A 335 71.68 -7.26 -15.86
C PRO A 335 71.09 -7.68 -14.52
N VAL A 336 71.93 -8.19 -13.63
CA VAL A 336 71.54 -8.64 -12.27
C VAL A 336 72.54 -8.18 -11.23
N THR A 337 72.09 -7.99 -9.98
CA THR A 337 72.97 -7.63 -8.86
C THR A 337 73.05 -8.78 -7.84
N PRO A 338 74.25 -9.13 -7.32
CA PRO A 338 74.37 -10.13 -6.27
C PRO A 338 73.46 -9.88 -5.06
N GLY A 339 72.82 -10.92 -4.56
CA GLY A 339 71.86 -10.87 -3.46
C GLY A 339 70.42 -10.56 -3.87
N GLU A 340 70.17 -10.10 -5.11
CA GLU A 340 68.81 -9.98 -5.62
C GLU A 340 68.17 -11.37 -5.74
N VAL A 341 66.87 -11.44 -5.48
CA VAL A 341 66.12 -12.69 -5.56
C VAL A 341 65.19 -12.61 -6.75
N TYR A 342 65.21 -13.65 -7.57
CA TYR A 342 64.40 -13.77 -8.76
C TYR A 342 63.57 -15.05 -8.70
N LEU A 343 62.42 -14.97 -9.34
CA LEU A 343 61.50 -16.06 -9.58
C LEU A 343 61.34 -16.19 -11.08
N VAL A 344 61.59 -17.39 -11.60
CA VAL A 344 61.51 -17.67 -13.04
C VAL A 344 60.58 -18.83 -13.29
N ASN A 345 59.85 -18.75 -14.41
CA ASN A 345 59.14 -19.87 -15.01
C ASN A 345 59.78 -20.20 -16.36
N GLY A 346 60.24 -21.44 -16.51
CA GLY A 346 60.79 -21.92 -17.77
C GLY A 346 61.06 -23.41 -17.74
N THR A 347 61.36 -23.96 -18.90
CA THR A 347 61.57 -25.39 -19.06
C THR A 347 63.08 -25.67 -19.11
N THR A 348 63.55 -26.63 -18.33
CA THR A 348 64.98 -26.97 -18.25
C THR A 348 65.30 -28.27 -19.02
N TYR A 349 66.47 -28.30 -19.67
CA TYR A 349 66.92 -29.42 -20.47
C TYR A 349 68.42 -29.70 -20.31
N PHE A 350 68.83 -30.95 -20.59
CA PHE A 350 70.21 -31.42 -20.80
C PHE A 350 71.29 -30.60 -20.08
N ASP A 351 72.06 -29.78 -20.79
CA ASP A 351 72.94 -28.71 -20.32
C ASP A 351 72.38 -27.28 -20.58
N ALA A 352 71.15 -27.14 -21.09
CA ALA A 352 70.41 -25.87 -21.19
C ALA A 352 69.58 -25.63 -19.92
N ARG A 353 70.24 -25.15 -18.86
CA ARG A 353 69.53 -24.70 -17.66
C ARG A 353 68.70 -23.46 -17.96
N THR A 354 67.49 -23.38 -17.40
CA THR A 354 66.57 -22.25 -17.65
C THR A 354 67.24 -20.92 -17.31
N VAL A 355 68.06 -20.88 -16.27
CA VAL A 355 68.85 -19.70 -15.89
C VAL A 355 70.33 -20.03 -15.97
N ILE A 356 71.09 -19.16 -16.64
CA ILE A 356 72.55 -19.13 -16.64
C ILE A 356 73.01 -17.76 -16.14
N LEU A 357 74.02 -17.73 -15.26
CA LEU A 357 74.56 -16.52 -14.65
C LEU A 357 76.05 -16.40 -14.93
N TRP A 358 76.47 -15.23 -15.43
CA TRP A 358 77.85 -14.92 -15.78
C TRP A 358 78.46 -13.82 -14.92
N ASP A 359 79.77 -13.91 -14.72
CA ASP A 359 80.59 -12.82 -14.18
C ASP A 359 81.02 -11.81 -15.26
N THR A 360 81.82 -10.82 -14.87
CA THR A 360 82.37 -9.79 -15.77
C THR A 360 83.28 -10.32 -16.88
N LYS A 361 83.70 -11.58 -16.79
CA LYS A 361 84.59 -12.25 -17.76
C LYS A 361 83.86 -13.34 -18.53
N GLU A 362 82.52 -13.36 -18.48
CA GLU A 362 81.66 -14.35 -19.15
C GLU A 362 81.85 -15.79 -18.63
N ASN A 363 82.40 -15.97 -17.42
CA ASN A 363 82.44 -17.30 -16.80
C ASN A 363 81.11 -17.61 -16.12
N ILE A 364 80.67 -18.87 -16.20
CA ILE A 364 79.51 -19.34 -15.44
C ILE A 364 79.83 -19.31 -13.94
N VAL A 365 79.08 -18.51 -13.20
CA VAL A 365 79.14 -18.41 -11.73
C VAL A 365 77.88 -18.93 -11.04
N GLY A 366 76.84 -19.24 -11.82
CA GLY A 366 75.63 -19.88 -11.32
C GLY A 366 74.72 -20.33 -12.45
N TYR A 367 73.86 -21.28 -12.15
CA TYR A 367 72.79 -21.71 -13.04
C TYR A 367 71.67 -22.35 -12.21
N PHE A 368 70.44 -22.30 -12.74
CA PHE A 368 69.28 -22.87 -12.07
C PHE A 368 68.34 -23.55 -13.07
N PRO A 369 67.75 -24.70 -12.69
CA PRO A 369 67.94 -25.46 -11.45
C PRO A 369 69.26 -26.26 -11.43
N GLN A 370 69.83 -26.52 -10.24
CA GLN A 370 71.13 -27.23 -10.11
C GLN A 370 71.01 -28.77 -10.15
N SER A 371 69.86 -29.32 -9.78
CA SER A 371 69.63 -30.76 -9.73
C SER A 371 68.27 -31.09 -10.33
N LEU A 372 68.24 -32.09 -11.22
CA LEU A 372 67.04 -32.57 -11.90
C LEU A 372 67.08 -34.09 -11.96
N THR A 373 65.93 -34.71 -11.73
CA THR A 373 65.65 -36.11 -12.06
C THR A 373 65.30 -36.24 -13.56
N ASP A 374 65.37 -37.45 -14.10
CA ASP A 374 64.99 -37.71 -15.51
C ASP A 374 63.53 -37.32 -15.83
N LYS A 375 62.66 -37.31 -14.81
CA LYS A 375 61.26 -36.86 -14.91
C LYS A 375 61.09 -35.33 -14.95
N GLU A 376 62.09 -34.60 -14.47
CA GLU A 376 62.07 -33.15 -14.33
C GLU A 376 62.68 -32.43 -15.56
N LEU A 377 63.46 -33.16 -16.36
CA LEU A 377 63.90 -32.74 -17.70
C LEU A 377 62.70 -32.66 -18.66
N ASP A 378 62.64 -31.64 -19.52
CA ASP A 378 61.50 -31.38 -20.44
C ASP A 378 60.18 -30.99 -19.72
N SER A 379 60.21 -30.74 -18.41
CA SER A 379 59.05 -30.27 -17.63
C SER A 379 59.16 -28.78 -17.30
N LYS A 380 58.04 -28.04 -17.44
CA LYS A 380 57.98 -26.61 -17.11
C LYS A 380 58.14 -26.45 -15.60
N GLN A 381 59.14 -25.70 -15.18
CA GLN A 381 59.47 -25.53 -13.78
C GLN A 381 59.47 -24.08 -13.38
N ALA A 382 59.13 -23.87 -12.11
CA ALA A 382 59.23 -22.57 -11.50
C ALA A 382 59.92 -22.67 -10.16
N PHE A 383 60.96 -21.86 -10.02
CA PHE A 383 61.83 -21.88 -8.87
C PHE A 383 62.34 -20.47 -8.55
N ILE A 384 62.71 -20.31 -7.28
CA ILE A 384 63.25 -19.06 -6.74
C ILE A 384 64.75 -19.27 -6.59
N PHE A 385 65.53 -18.25 -6.95
CA PHE A 385 66.96 -18.26 -6.80
C PHE A 385 67.47 -16.88 -6.40
N ALA A 386 68.55 -16.88 -5.63
CA ALA A 386 69.30 -15.67 -5.32
C ALA A 386 70.48 -15.55 -6.29
N ILE A 387 70.76 -14.33 -6.75
CA ILE A 387 71.92 -14.04 -7.58
C ILE A 387 73.18 -14.22 -6.72
N PRO A 388 74.08 -15.16 -7.08
CA PRO A 388 75.27 -15.46 -6.30
C PRO A 388 76.29 -14.31 -6.40
N GLN A 389 77.25 -14.30 -5.46
CA GLN A 389 78.35 -13.34 -5.50
C GLN A 389 79.14 -13.44 -6.81
N GLY A 390 79.43 -12.29 -7.43
CA GLY A 390 80.17 -12.21 -8.70
C GLY A 390 79.33 -12.32 -9.97
N ALA A 391 78.05 -12.71 -9.90
CA ALA A 391 77.15 -12.70 -11.05
C ALA A 391 76.67 -11.28 -11.38
N ILE A 392 76.82 -10.87 -12.64
CA ILE A 392 76.37 -9.56 -13.14
C ILE A 392 75.40 -9.66 -14.32
N THR A 393 75.36 -10.82 -14.99
CA THR A 393 74.52 -11.04 -16.18
C THR A 393 73.79 -12.36 -16.06
N MET A 394 72.54 -12.37 -16.53
CA MET A 394 71.67 -13.55 -16.59
C MET A 394 71.16 -13.78 -18.01
N TYR A 395 71.06 -15.05 -18.40
CA TYR A 395 70.40 -15.50 -19.63
C TYR A 395 69.29 -16.50 -19.31
N ILE A 396 68.20 -16.41 -20.06
CA ILE A 396 67.05 -17.31 -19.93
C ILE A 396 66.90 -18.19 -21.17
N ASN A 397 67.14 -19.50 -21.00
CA ASN A 397 66.92 -20.52 -22.04
C ASN A 397 65.44 -20.98 -22.07
N THR A 398 64.93 -21.34 -23.25
CA THR A 398 63.59 -21.93 -23.45
C THR A 398 63.53 -22.83 -24.70
N LYS A 399 62.51 -23.69 -24.82
CA LYS A 399 62.25 -24.56 -25.99
C LYS A 399 61.23 -23.90 -26.95
N LYS A 400 61.37 -24.12 -28.25
CA LYS A 400 60.41 -23.68 -29.28
C LYS A 400 59.11 -24.49 -29.16
N GLY A 401 57.95 -23.83 -29.24
CA GLY A 401 56.63 -24.48 -29.20
C GLY A 401 55.54 -23.67 -28.48
N ASN A 402 54.28 -24.10 -28.61
CA ASN A 402 53.11 -23.44 -28.03
C ASN A 402 53.03 -23.68 -26.51
N GLY A 403 53.20 -22.61 -25.71
CA GLY A 403 53.01 -22.65 -24.24
C GLY A 403 54.27 -22.39 -23.38
N ASN A 404 55.42 -22.17 -24.01
CA ASN A 404 56.68 -21.89 -23.31
C ASN A 404 56.90 -20.39 -23.05
N GLU A 405 55.88 -19.73 -22.49
CA GLU A 405 56.00 -18.37 -21.97
C GLU A 405 57.05 -18.35 -20.85
N ARG A 406 58.09 -17.54 -21.06
CA ARG A 406 59.12 -17.25 -20.06
C ARG A 406 58.67 -16.03 -19.27
N HIS A 407 58.58 -16.16 -17.97
CA HIS A 407 58.41 -15.00 -17.10
C HIS A 407 59.51 -14.98 -16.07
N LEU A 408 60.06 -13.80 -15.87
CA LEU A 408 61.08 -13.54 -14.88
C LEU A 408 60.58 -12.40 -14.01
N TYR A 409 60.59 -12.62 -12.70
CA TYR A 409 60.13 -11.65 -11.72
C TYR A 409 61.22 -11.39 -10.70
N LYS A 410 61.51 -10.13 -10.45
CA LYS A 410 62.41 -9.68 -9.39
C LYS A 410 61.62 -9.53 -8.09
N VAL A 411 62.06 -10.20 -7.04
CA VAL A 411 61.42 -10.15 -5.71
C VAL A 411 61.91 -8.93 -4.93
N LYS A 412 60.99 -8.12 -4.40
CA LYS A 412 61.28 -6.88 -3.65
C LYS A 412 61.19 -7.05 -2.13
N ASN A 413 60.33 -7.92 -1.61
CA ASN A 413 60.25 -8.24 -0.18
C ASN A 413 59.77 -9.67 0.08
N PHE A 414 60.16 -10.26 1.21
CA PHE A 414 59.79 -11.63 1.61
C PHE A 414 59.62 -11.73 3.13
N ASP A 415 58.37 -11.87 3.60
CA ASP A 415 58.07 -12.34 4.95
C ASP A 415 56.96 -13.40 4.86
N ARG A 416 57.26 -14.64 5.25
CA ARG A 416 56.30 -15.77 5.18
C ARG A 416 55.88 -16.23 6.58
N VAL A 417 54.57 -16.30 6.80
CA VAL A 417 53.96 -17.27 7.72
C VAL A 417 52.90 -18.04 6.95
N GLN A 418 53.25 -19.25 6.52
CA GLN A 418 52.45 -20.07 5.60
C GLN A 418 51.15 -20.59 6.25
N ASP A 419 51.17 -20.81 7.57
CA ASP A 419 50.08 -21.45 8.32
C ASP A 419 49.03 -20.47 8.86
N ALA A 420 49.25 -19.15 8.77
CA ALA A 420 48.33 -18.15 9.32
C ALA A 420 47.08 -17.89 8.45
N THR A 421 47.02 -18.42 7.22
CA THR A 421 46.09 -17.91 6.19
C THR A 421 44.92 -18.83 5.84
N THR A 422 45.02 -20.15 6.10
CA THR A 422 43.95 -21.11 5.76
C THR A 422 42.74 -20.98 6.70
N ASP A 423 42.96 -20.73 7.99
CA ASP A 423 41.89 -20.52 8.98
C ASP A 423 41.23 -19.13 8.86
N PHE A 424 41.95 -18.17 8.29
CA PHE A 424 41.51 -16.77 8.17
C PHE A 424 40.33 -16.60 7.21
N VAL A 425 40.35 -17.26 6.05
CA VAL A 425 39.34 -17.11 4.99
C VAL A 425 37.98 -17.70 5.41
N SER A 426 37.97 -18.84 6.10
CA SER A 426 36.73 -19.49 6.55
C SER A 426 35.93 -18.61 7.52
N SER A 427 36.60 -17.79 8.35
CA SER A 427 35.95 -16.88 9.29
C SER A 427 35.30 -15.64 8.65
N VAL A 428 35.75 -15.24 7.46
CA VAL A 428 35.24 -14.05 6.74
C VAL A 428 34.02 -14.38 5.90
N VAL A 429 33.93 -15.59 5.35
CA VAL A 429 32.86 -15.99 4.43
C VAL A 429 31.66 -16.59 5.17
N ASN A 430 31.91 -17.29 6.30
CA ASN A 430 30.87 -18.07 6.95
C ASN A 430 29.88 -17.16 7.69
N GLY A 431 28.60 -17.24 7.31
CA GLY A 431 27.56 -16.34 7.82
C GLY A 431 27.60 -14.91 7.25
N LYS A 432 28.36 -14.67 6.18
CA LYS A 432 28.37 -13.38 5.46
C LYS A 432 27.79 -13.51 4.05
N GLN A 433 27.35 -12.39 3.49
CA GLN A 433 26.90 -12.23 2.11
C GLN A 433 27.81 -11.24 1.38
N ALA A 434 28.22 -11.58 0.16
CA ALA A 434 29.10 -10.78 -0.66
C ALA A 434 28.33 -9.80 -1.55
N LYS A 435 28.80 -8.54 -1.57
CA LYS A 435 28.48 -7.59 -2.64
C LYS A 435 29.56 -7.71 -3.70
N CYS A 436 29.16 -7.95 -4.94
CA CYS A 436 30.08 -8.22 -6.03
C CYS A 436 30.04 -7.11 -7.09
N GLN A 437 31.14 -6.97 -7.83
CA GLN A 437 31.26 -6.12 -9.00
C GLN A 437 31.69 -6.98 -10.21
N PRO A 438 31.01 -6.90 -11.36
CA PRO A 438 31.40 -7.67 -12.54
C PRO A 438 32.84 -7.39 -12.98
N VAL A 439 33.56 -8.44 -13.35
CA VAL A 439 34.89 -8.38 -13.97
C VAL A 439 34.72 -8.64 -15.45
N LYS A 440 35.18 -7.71 -16.29
CA LYS A 440 35.12 -7.88 -17.74
C LYS A 440 36.08 -8.98 -18.17
N LEU A 441 35.54 -9.98 -18.87
CA LEU A 441 36.30 -11.06 -19.47
C LEU A 441 36.47 -10.80 -20.98
N THR A 442 37.68 -11.03 -21.50
CA THR A 442 37.99 -10.90 -22.95
C THR A 442 38.41 -12.27 -23.47
N LYS A 443 37.71 -12.79 -24.48
CA LYS A 443 38.05 -14.08 -25.11
C LYS A 443 39.43 -14.03 -25.76
N CYS A 444 40.15 -15.13 -25.72
CA CYS A 444 41.40 -15.25 -26.48
C CYS A 444 41.10 -15.24 -27.99
N ASN A 445 42.05 -14.77 -28.80
CA ASN A 445 41.84 -14.54 -30.24
C ASN A 445 41.70 -15.82 -31.08
N ASN A 446 42.13 -16.97 -30.56
CA ASN A 446 42.08 -18.27 -31.23
C ASN A 446 41.18 -19.21 -30.44
N ASP A 447 40.36 -20.01 -31.13
CA ASP A 447 39.55 -21.04 -30.50
C ASP A 447 40.47 -22.01 -29.73
N GLY A 448 40.13 -22.29 -28.48
CA GLY A 448 40.98 -23.03 -27.54
C GLY A 448 40.58 -22.82 -26.08
N TYR A 449 41.33 -23.41 -25.16
CA TYR A 449 41.06 -23.35 -23.72
C TYR A 449 42.32 -23.50 -22.87
N TRP A 450 42.25 -23.10 -21.61
CA TRP A 450 43.33 -23.32 -20.64
C TRP A 450 43.25 -24.71 -20.04
N GLN A 451 44.23 -25.57 -20.37
CA GLN A 451 44.32 -26.93 -19.84
C GLN A 451 44.85 -26.88 -18.41
N TYR A 452 44.13 -27.50 -17.46
CA TYR A 452 44.42 -27.33 -16.03
C TYR A 452 45.68 -28.07 -15.54
N GLN A 453 45.98 -29.26 -16.06
CA GLN A 453 47.07 -30.13 -15.63
C GLN A 453 48.45 -29.58 -16.00
N TYR A 454 48.56 -28.89 -17.14
CA TYR A 454 49.81 -28.39 -17.69
C TYR A 454 49.86 -26.85 -17.80
N GLY A 455 48.72 -26.17 -17.65
CA GLY A 455 48.63 -24.71 -17.56
C GLY A 455 48.87 -23.92 -18.85
N TYR A 456 49.00 -24.59 -20.00
CA TYR A 456 49.12 -23.95 -21.32
C TYR A 456 47.75 -23.72 -21.97
N TYR A 457 47.73 -22.79 -22.93
CA TYR A 457 46.56 -22.57 -23.79
C TYR A 457 46.57 -23.59 -24.92
N GLN A 458 45.60 -24.50 -24.92
CA GLN A 458 45.43 -25.52 -25.96
C GLN A 458 44.58 -24.94 -27.10
N TYR A 459 45.16 -24.82 -28.29
CA TYR A 459 44.43 -24.40 -29.48
C TYR A 459 43.49 -25.52 -29.97
N ASP A 460 42.29 -25.12 -30.36
CA ASP A 460 41.28 -25.96 -30.99
C ASP A 460 41.50 -25.92 -32.51
N THR A 461 42.47 -26.71 -32.99
CA THR A 461 42.85 -26.69 -34.42
C THR A 461 41.83 -27.35 -35.35
N ASP A 462 40.92 -28.15 -34.81
CA ASP A 462 39.89 -28.87 -35.58
C ASP A 462 38.47 -28.31 -35.36
N GLY A 463 38.30 -27.34 -34.47
CA GLY A 463 37.03 -26.69 -34.16
C GLY A 463 36.06 -27.61 -33.41
N THR A 464 36.55 -28.72 -32.87
CA THR A 464 35.71 -29.74 -32.22
C THR A 464 35.54 -29.50 -30.73
N THR A 465 36.37 -28.64 -30.11
CA THR A 465 36.29 -28.42 -28.66
C THR A 465 35.07 -27.57 -28.30
N LYS A 466 34.39 -27.98 -27.22
CA LYS A 466 33.22 -27.28 -26.70
C LYS A 466 33.57 -26.16 -25.71
N VAL A 467 34.77 -25.59 -25.78
CA VAL A 467 35.26 -24.64 -24.77
C VAL A 467 35.91 -23.43 -25.39
N VAL A 468 35.79 -22.29 -24.70
CA VAL A 468 36.52 -21.06 -24.98
C VAL A 468 37.26 -20.60 -23.74
N GLY A 469 38.55 -20.33 -23.88
CA GLY A 469 39.37 -19.69 -22.86
C GLY A 469 39.35 -18.15 -22.94
N TYR A 470 39.54 -17.52 -21.79
CA TYR A 470 39.63 -16.06 -21.66
C TYR A 470 41.06 -15.62 -21.36
N ASN A 471 41.40 -14.39 -21.74
CA ASN A 471 42.70 -13.80 -21.43
C ASN A 471 42.96 -13.85 -19.91
N GLN A 472 44.21 -14.15 -19.55
CA GLN A 472 44.65 -14.23 -18.16
C GLN A 472 44.34 -12.92 -17.41
N ILE A 473 43.85 -13.07 -16.19
CA ILE A 473 43.50 -11.95 -15.30
C ILE A 473 44.52 -11.89 -14.18
N SER A 474 45.07 -10.70 -13.92
CA SER A 474 45.88 -10.48 -12.71
C SER A 474 44.95 -10.38 -11.50
N ILE A 475 45.24 -11.17 -10.48
CA ILE A 475 44.51 -11.24 -9.21
C ILE A 475 45.51 -11.07 -8.07
N LYS A 476 45.05 -10.60 -6.92
CA LYS A 476 45.89 -10.49 -5.72
C LYS A 476 45.50 -11.55 -4.70
N PRO A 477 46.45 -12.01 -3.87
CA PRO A 477 46.15 -12.83 -2.72
C PRO A 477 45.01 -12.25 -1.87
N PHE A 478 44.15 -13.13 -1.37
CA PHE A 478 43.01 -12.82 -0.50
C PHE A 478 41.86 -12.02 -1.13
N GLU A 479 41.98 -11.63 -2.41
CA GLU A 479 40.80 -11.16 -3.14
C GLU A 479 39.79 -12.30 -3.25
N THR A 480 38.51 -12.02 -3.04
CA THR A 480 37.44 -13.01 -3.23
C THR A 480 36.72 -12.72 -4.53
N TYR A 481 36.42 -13.79 -5.26
CA TYR A 481 35.66 -13.75 -6.50
C TYR A 481 34.50 -14.73 -6.44
N ARG A 482 33.43 -14.41 -7.16
CA ARG A 482 32.32 -15.31 -7.46
C ARG A 482 32.34 -15.60 -8.95
N ILE A 483 32.26 -16.88 -9.30
CA ILE A 483 32.24 -17.33 -10.70
C ILE A 483 30.99 -18.18 -10.94
N LYS A 484 30.32 -17.92 -12.07
CA LYS A 484 29.14 -18.66 -12.51
C LYS A 484 29.34 -19.17 -13.93
N GLY A 485 29.13 -20.45 -14.15
CA GLY A 485 29.27 -21.06 -15.47
C GLY A 485 29.36 -22.57 -15.43
N ASN A 486 29.50 -23.17 -16.60
CA ASN A 486 29.54 -24.63 -16.76
C ASN A 486 30.98 -25.14 -16.85
N SER A 487 31.28 -26.23 -16.15
CA SER A 487 32.56 -26.93 -16.26
C SER A 487 32.71 -27.67 -17.58
N TYR A 488 33.95 -28.01 -17.93
CA TYR A 488 34.30 -28.93 -18.99
C TYR A 488 35.49 -29.80 -18.58
N PHE A 489 35.48 -31.07 -18.99
CA PHE A 489 36.39 -32.14 -18.58
C PHE A 489 37.87 -31.73 -18.40
N GLU A 490 38.54 -31.29 -19.48
CA GLU A 490 39.97 -30.88 -19.47
C GLU A 490 40.17 -29.38 -19.24
N ALA A 491 39.07 -28.65 -19.14
CA ALA A 491 39.02 -27.19 -19.09
C ALA A 491 38.11 -26.75 -17.94
N ASN A 492 38.64 -26.92 -16.72
CA ASN A 492 38.02 -26.46 -15.49
C ASN A 492 37.57 -25.00 -15.62
N LEU A 493 36.50 -24.64 -14.92
CA LEU A 493 35.87 -23.33 -14.99
C LEU A 493 36.86 -22.21 -14.64
N TYR A 494 37.70 -22.42 -13.62
CA TYR A 494 38.86 -21.58 -13.36
C TYR A 494 40.08 -22.35 -12.87
N ASN A 495 41.24 -21.72 -13.08
CA ASN A 495 42.52 -22.17 -12.58
C ASN A 495 43.30 -20.96 -12.02
N ILE A 496 43.83 -21.08 -10.81
CA ILE A 496 44.66 -20.08 -10.14
C ILE A 496 46.12 -20.50 -10.23
N TYR A 497 46.98 -19.57 -10.62
CA TYR A 497 48.42 -19.78 -10.72
C TYR A 497 49.16 -18.76 -9.85
N ASP A 498 50.34 -19.15 -9.36
CA ASP A 498 51.25 -18.22 -8.71
C ASP A 498 52.03 -17.37 -9.72
N TYR A 499 52.82 -16.42 -9.23
CA TYR A 499 53.74 -15.63 -10.08
C TYR A 499 54.71 -16.52 -10.88
N ALA A 500 54.92 -17.76 -10.43
CA ALA A 500 55.78 -18.73 -11.06
C ALA A 500 55.04 -19.53 -12.14
N GLY A 501 53.76 -19.23 -12.40
CA GLY A 501 52.90 -19.96 -13.33
C GLY A 501 52.66 -21.42 -12.92
N ARG A 502 52.86 -21.78 -11.65
CA ARG A 502 52.48 -23.08 -11.10
C ARG A 502 51.01 -23.05 -10.71
N LEU A 503 50.29 -24.13 -11.03
CA LEU A 503 48.91 -24.29 -10.62
C LEU A 503 48.83 -24.37 -9.09
N ILE A 504 47.99 -23.51 -8.51
CA ILE A 504 47.69 -23.52 -7.07
C ILE A 504 46.35 -24.23 -6.84
N GLU A 505 45.34 -23.85 -7.62
CA GLU A 505 43.97 -24.31 -7.44
C GLU A 505 43.28 -24.42 -8.79
N SER A 506 42.42 -25.43 -8.93
CA SER A 506 41.54 -25.60 -10.08
C SER A 506 40.14 -25.94 -9.61
N PHE A 507 39.13 -25.48 -10.35
CA PHE A 507 37.73 -25.76 -10.02
C PHE A 507 36.83 -25.88 -11.27
N PRO A 508 35.92 -26.86 -11.30
CA PRO A 508 35.83 -27.95 -10.34
C PRO A 508 37.01 -28.91 -10.53
N ASN A 509 37.49 -29.54 -9.46
CA ASN A 509 38.52 -30.59 -9.57
C ASN A 509 37.85 -31.95 -9.81
N ASN A 510 37.04 -32.05 -10.86
CA ASN A 510 36.34 -33.27 -11.23
C ASN A 510 36.16 -33.36 -12.76
N ASN A 511 35.79 -34.55 -13.23
CA ASN A 511 35.64 -34.85 -14.64
C ASN A 511 34.18 -34.67 -15.13
N LEU A 512 33.35 -33.89 -14.43
CA LEU A 512 31.95 -33.70 -14.79
C LEU A 512 31.83 -32.63 -15.88
N ASP A 513 31.20 -33.03 -16.99
CA ASP A 513 30.97 -32.16 -18.14
C ASP A 513 29.64 -31.39 -18.02
N ALA A 514 29.63 -30.17 -18.53
CA ALA A 514 28.47 -29.27 -18.62
C ALA A 514 27.71 -29.01 -17.31
N GLN A 515 28.33 -29.21 -16.13
CA GLN A 515 27.69 -28.93 -14.85
C GLN A 515 27.79 -27.44 -14.50
N PHE A 516 26.66 -26.80 -14.18
CA PHE A 516 26.62 -25.42 -13.74
C PHE A 516 27.10 -25.27 -12.29
N TYR A 517 27.96 -24.29 -12.06
CA TYR A 517 28.43 -23.90 -10.73
C TYR A 517 28.15 -22.41 -10.49
N ASP A 518 27.89 -22.09 -9.22
CA ASP A 518 27.87 -20.74 -8.68
C ASP A 518 28.76 -20.73 -7.43
N GLN A 519 30.05 -20.49 -7.67
CA GLN A 519 31.10 -20.72 -6.68
C GLN A 519 31.72 -19.41 -6.25
N THR A 520 31.86 -19.21 -4.93
CA THR A 520 32.73 -18.16 -4.37
C THR A 520 34.04 -18.78 -3.93
N PHE A 521 35.15 -18.17 -4.31
CA PHE A 521 36.49 -18.59 -3.95
C PHE A 521 37.33 -17.39 -3.54
N THR A 522 38.32 -17.62 -2.68
CA THR A 522 39.28 -16.60 -2.27
C THR A 522 40.64 -16.98 -2.80
N VAL A 523 41.32 -16.02 -3.41
CA VAL A 523 42.65 -16.23 -3.97
C VAL A 523 43.61 -16.63 -2.84
N PRO A 524 44.30 -17.78 -2.95
CA PRO A 524 45.29 -18.21 -1.97
C PRO A 524 46.43 -17.19 -1.79
N TYR A 525 47.17 -17.28 -0.69
CA TYR A 525 48.22 -16.32 -0.33
C TYR A 525 49.30 -16.12 -1.42
N ASN A 526 49.51 -17.13 -2.29
CA ASN A 526 50.47 -17.12 -3.39
C ASN A 526 49.83 -17.00 -4.78
N GLY A 527 48.51 -16.81 -4.88
CA GLY A 527 47.80 -16.65 -6.15
C GLY A 527 48.03 -15.29 -6.80
N ALA A 528 48.30 -15.30 -8.10
CA ALA A 528 48.64 -14.11 -8.88
C ALA A 528 47.85 -14.02 -10.20
N PHE A 529 47.49 -15.15 -10.79
CA PHE A 529 46.85 -15.18 -12.10
C PHE A 529 45.63 -16.11 -12.09
N LEU A 530 44.53 -15.62 -12.65
CA LEU A 530 43.31 -16.39 -12.87
C LEU A 530 43.15 -16.65 -14.37
N LYS A 531 42.99 -17.92 -14.74
CA LYS A 531 42.66 -18.36 -16.09
C LYS A 531 41.26 -18.97 -16.05
N VAL A 532 40.38 -18.45 -16.91
CA VAL A 532 38.94 -18.80 -16.93
C VAL A 532 38.60 -19.48 -18.26
N ASN A 533 37.77 -20.51 -18.19
CA ASN A 533 37.22 -21.20 -19.34
C ASN A 533 35.68 -21.11 -19.32
N GLN A 534 35.06 -21.26 -20.50
CA GLN A 534 33.61 -21.37 -20.66
C GLN A 534 33.28 -22.55 -21.56
N HIS A 535 32.29 -23.36 -21.15
CA HIS A 535 31.62 -24.31 -22.04
C HIS A 535 30.73 -23.57 -23.08
N LYS A 536 30.95 -23.82 -24.38
CA LYS A 536 30.27 -23.16 -25.52
C LYS A 536 28.75 -23.37 -25.52
N ASP A 537 28.29 -24.56 -25.15
CA ASP A 537 26.84 -24.88 -25.07
C ASP A 537 26.17 -24.38 -23.77
N GLY A 538 26.94 -23.80 -22.84
CA GLY A 538 26.46 -23.29 -21.57
C GLY A 538 26.18 -21.78 -21.58
N PRO A 539 25.61 -21.22 -20.49
CA PRO A 539 25.54 -19.77 -20.29
C PRO A 539 26.93 -19.13 -20.33
N GLU A 540 26.98 -17.85 -20.69
CA GLU A 540 28.22 -17.08 -20.66
C GLU A 540 28.79 -17.05 -19.25
N VAL A 541 30.10 -17.33 -19.12
CA VAL A 541 30.74 -17.36 -17.80
C VAL A 541 30.78 -15.95 -17.22
N ALA A 542 30.32 -15.81 -15.99
CA ALA A 542 30.34 -14.55 -15.25
C ALA A 542 31.38 -14.63 -14.13
N LEU A 543 32.29 -13.65 -14.08
CA LEU A 543 33.22 -13.46 -12.97
C LEU A 543 32.91 -12.14 -12.29
N GLU A 544 32.80 -12.16 -10.96
CA GLU A 544 32.49 -10.99 -10.15
C GLU A 544 33.50 -10.89 -9.00
N LYS A 545 34.08 -9.72 -8.77
CA LYS A 545 34.95 -9.46 -7.62
C LYS A 545 34.10 -9.08 -6.41
N VAL A 546 34.32 -9.72 -5.27
CA VAL A 546 33.70 -9.31 -4.01
C VAL A 546 34.35 -8.01 -3.55
N ILE A 547 33.54 -6.98 -3.36
CA ILE A 547 33.99 -5.64 -2.94
C ILE A 547 33.59 -5.31 -1.50
N GLU A 548 32.60 -6.03 -0.95
CA GLU A 548 32.09 -5.78 0.40
C GLU A 548 31.46 -7.06 0.97
N TRP A 549 31.60 -7.27 2.28
CA TRP A 549 30.93 -8.35 3.01
C TRP A 549 29.91 -7.75 3.98
N HIS A 550 28.76 -8.39 4.10
CA HIS A 550 27.70 -8.06 5.05
C HIS A 550 27.29 -9.29 5.84
N ASP A 551 26.68 -9.12 7.00
CA ASP A 551 26.04 -10.26 7.67
C ASP A 551 24.99 -10.88 6.77
N LYS A 552 25.05 -12.21 6.64
CA LYS A 552 24.05 -12.97 5.90
C LYS A 552 22.73 -12.80 6.63
N SER A 553 21.71 -12.33 5.89
CA SER A 553 20.38 -12.21 6.45
C SER A 553 19.91 -13.57 7.01
N PRO A 554 19.22 -13.62 8.17
CA PRO A 554 18.64 -14.86 8.70
C PRO A 554 17.73 -15.59 7.69
N ILE A 555 17.20 -14.84 6.72
CA ILE A 555 16.26 -15.33 5.70
C ILE A 555 16.94 -15.58 4.35
N ALA A 556 18.27 -15.49 4.27
CA ALA A 556 18.98 -15.77 3.03
C ALA A 556 18.77 -17.22 2.58
N GLY A 557 18.53 -17.42 1.28
CA GLY A 557 18.14 -18.69 0.68
C GLY A 557 16.64 -18.99 0.70
N LYS A 558 15.84 -18.17 1.40
CA LYS A 558 14.38 -18.26 1.32
C LYS A 558 13.86 -17.74 -0.02
N LYS A 559 12.71 -18.24 -0.46
CA LYS A 559 12.06 -17.83 -1.70
C LYS A 559 11.04 -16.72 -1.44
N TRP A 560 11.26 -15.57 -2.05
CA TRP A 560 10.37 -14.41 -2.00
C TRP A 560 9.65 -14.22 -3.33
N VAL A 561 8.32 -14.20 -3.31
CA VAL A 561 7.47 -13.94 -4.48
C VAL A 561 6.98 -12.49 -4.44
N ALA A 562 7.46 -11.67 -5.36
CA ALA A 562 7.10 -10.27 -5.48
C ALA A 562 5.99 -10.08 -6.52
N ILE A 563 4.75 -9.92 -6.07
CA ILE A 563 3.57 -9.66 -6.92
C ILE A 563 3.39 -8.14 -7.02
N GLY A 564 3.16 -7.62 -8.23
CA GLY A 564 2.83 -6.21 -8.38
C GLY A 564 2.65 -5.73 -9.81
N ASP A 565 2.71 -4.41 -9.97
CA ASP A 565 2.49 -3.71 -11.23
C ASP A 565 3.81 -3.43 -12.00
N SER A 566 3.86 -2.33 -12.76
CA SER A 566 5.05 -1.88 -13.50
C SER A 566 6.23 -1.51 -12.61
N TRP A 567 6.03 -1.15 -11.34
CA TRP A 567 7.17 -0.93 -10.44
C TRP A 567 7.87 -2.24 -10.09
N THR A 568 7.14 -3.35 -10.16
CA THR A 568 7.65 -4.69 -9.86
C THR A 568 8.17 -5.35 -11.12
N ALA A 569 7.52 -5.15 -12.28
CA ALA A 569 7.87 -5.82 -13.54
C ALA A 569 9.32 -5.54 -13.99
N ALA A 570 10.03 -6.61 -14.36
CA ALA A 570 11.44 -6.53 -14.77
C ALA A 570 11.66 -5.73 -16.08
N ASN A 571 10.65 -5.70 -16.96
CA ASN A 571 10.76 -5.05 -18.27
C ASN A 571 10.48 -3.54 -18.24
N THR A 572 9.94 -2.97 -17.16
CA THR A 572 9.53 -1.56 -17.11
C THR A 572 10.71 -0.60 -17.27
N LEU A 573 11.86 -0.89 -16.66
CA LEU A 573 13.08 -0.09 -16.83
C LEU A 573 13.98 -0.61 -17.97
N GLY A 574 13.56 -1.66 -18.67
CA GLY A 574 14.37 -2.47 -19.58
C GLY A 574 14.90 -3.74 -18.90
N ASN A 575 14.93 -4.84 -19.67
CA ASN A 575 15.21 -6.19 -19.15
C ASN A 575 16.59 -6.38 -18.48
N THR A 576 17.51 -5.43 -18.68
CA THR A 576 18.87 -5.46 -18.10
C THR A 576 19.05 -4.45 -16.96
N VAL A 577 17.99 -3.72 -16.59
CA VAL A 577 18.04 -2.65 -15.59
C VAL A 577 17.38 -3.13 -14.29
N ALA A 578 18.15 -3.05 -13.19
CA ALA A 578 17.70 -3.49 -11.88
C ALA A 578 16.63 -2.55 -11.29
N ASN A 579 15.52 -3.14 -10.82
CA ASN A 579 14.49 -2.46 -10.04
C ASN A 579 14.59 -2.83 -8.54
N TYR A 580 13.61 -2.42 -7.73
CA TYR A 580 13.64 -2.66 -6.28
C TYR A 580 13.72 -4.15 -5.91
N THR A 581 13.11 -5.04 -6.69
CA THR A 581 13.11 -6.48 -6.40
C THR A 581 14.53 -7.04 -6.46
N ASN A 582 15.35 -6.56 -7.41
CA ASN A 582 16.76 -6.92 -7.49
C ASN A 582 17.53 -6.41 -6.26
N TYR A 583 17.36 -5.14 -5.89
CA TYR A 583 18.06 -4.57 -4.73
C TYR A 583 17.71 -5.27 -3.41
N VAL A 584 16.44 -5.62 -3.22
CA VAL A 584 15.96 -6.35 -2.03
C VAL A 584 16.55 -7.77 -2.02
N ALA A 585 16.47 -8.48 -3.16
CA ALA A 585 17.00 -9.83 -3.31
C ALA A 585 18.51 -9.89 -3.07
N ASP A 586 19.25 -8.96 -3.68
CA ASP A 586 20.71 -8.85 -3.54
C ASP A 586 21.10 -8.53 -2.10
N ARG A 587 20.33 -7.69 -1.39
CA ARG A 587 20.64 -7.32 -0.01
C ARG A 587 20.34 -8.42 0.99
N LEU A 588 19.26 -9.18 0.78
CA LEU A 588 18.79 -10.20 1.71
C LEU A 588 19.25 -11.62 1.36
N GLY A 589 19.75 -11.82 0.14
CA GLY A 589 20.17 -13.14 -0.34
C GLY A 589 19.01 -14.12 -0.54
N VAL A 590 17.79 -13.60 -0.76
CA VAL A 590 16.60 -14.41 -1.04
C VAL A 590 16.55 -14.80 -2.52
N THR A 591 15.99 -15.98 -2.82
CA THR A 591 15.60 -16.34 -4.19
C THR A 591 14.34 -15.57 -4.54
N MET A 592 14.47 -14.55 -5.38
CA MET A 592 13.36 -13.70 -5.79
C MET A 592 12.66 -14.25 -7.03
N VAL A 593 11.33 -14.35 -6.95
CA VAL A 593 10.45 -14.61 -8.09
C VAL A 593 9.67 -13.33 -8.39
N ASN A 594 9.98 -12.70 -9.52
CA ASN A 594 9.32 -11.49 -9.96
C ASN A 594 8.01 -11.84 -10.67
N ALA A 595 6.89 -11.63 -10.00
CA ALA A 595 5.55 -11.79 -10.55
C ALA A 595 4.90 -10.43 -10.88
N GLY A 596 5.71 -9.44 -11.29
CA GLY A 596 5.25 -8.12 -11.70
C GLY A 596 4.80 -8.09 -13.16
N VAL A 597 3.68 -7.42 -13.44
CA VAL A 597 3.20 -7.17 -14.81
C VAL A 597 2.77 -5.70 -14.93
N GLY A 598 3.34 -4.98 -15.89
CA GLY A 598 3.04 -3.56 -16.09
C GLY A 598 1.56 -3.30 -16.39
N GLY A 599 1.01 -2.20 -15.86
CA GLY A 599 -0.38 -1.78 -16.09
C GLY A 599 -1.45 -2.61 -15.38
N THR A 600 -1.06 -3.45 -14.41
CA THR A 600 -1.99 -4.34 -13.68
C THR A 600 -2.18 -3.88 -12.23
N GLY A 601 -3.16 -4.46 -11.55
CA GLY A 601 -3.47 -4.19 -10.15
C GLY A 601 -4.35 -5.28 -9.52
N TYR A 602 -5.01 -4.96 -8.41
CA TYR A 602 -6.00 -5.85 -7.80
C TYR A 602 -7.24 -6.03 -8.67
N VAL A 603 -7.57 -5.01 -9.47
CA VAL A 603 -8.71 -4.92 -10.39
C VAL A 603 -8.22 -4.79 -11.84
N ALA A 604 -7.16 -3.99 -12.05
CA ALA A 604 -6.63 -3.67 -13.37
C ALA A 604 -5.93 -4.86 -14.05
N GLN A 605 -6.14 -4.98 -15.36
CA GLN A 605 -5.53 -5.98 -16.25
C GLN A 605 -4.87 -5.30 -17.44
N ASN A 606 -3.88 -5.97 -18.07
CA ASN A 606 -3.16 -5.45 -19.23
C ASN A 606 -3.42 -6.27 -20.50
N GLY A 607 -4.68 -6.30 -20.94
CA GLY A 607 -5.08 -6.94 -22.19
C GLY A 607 -5.45 -8.43 -22.09
N ASN A 608 -5.01 -9.14 -21.04
CA ASN A 608 -5.50 -10.49 -20.74
C ASN A 608 -6.25 -10.53 -19.40
N TYR A 609 -7.39 -11.22 -19.38
CA TYR A 609 -8.15 -11.47 -18.15
C TYR A 609 -7.39 -12.28 -17.10
N GLY A 610 -6.25 -12.88 -17.46
CA GLY A 610 -5.36 -13.59 -16.53
C GLY A 610 -4.41 -12.69 -15.74
N ASP A 611 -4.37 -11.39 -16.04
CA ASP A 611 -3.28 -10.52 -15.58
C ASP A 611 -3.59 -9.77 -14.28
N GLN A 612 -4.80 -9.82 -13.70
CA GLN A 612 -5.02 -9.31 -12.35
C GLN A 612 -4.19 -10.10 -11.33
N PHE A 613 -3.86 -9.49 -10.19
CA PHE A 613 -3.07 -10.16 -9.15
C PHE A 613 -3.66 -11.50 -8.71
N TYR A 614 -4.99 -11.60 -8.61
CA TYR A 614 -5.71 -12.82 -8.22
C TYR A 614 -5.77 -13.92 -9.29
N ASN A 615 -5.38 -13.65 -10.54
CA ASN A 615 -5.33 -14.64 -11.63
C ASN A 615 -3.89 -15.02 -12.01
N ARG A 616 -2.90 -14.38 -11.37
CA ARG A 616 -1.51 -14.50 -11.78
C ARG A 616 -0.94 -15.87 -11.43
N GLN A 617 -0.21 -16.46 -12.36
CA GLN A 617 0.55 -17.67 -12.11
C GLN A 617 1.73 -17.33 -11.18
N ILE A 618 1.72 -17.90 -9.98
CA ILE A 618 2.75 -17.72 -8.96
C ILE A 618 3.19 -19.09 -8.42
N PRO A 619 4.45 -19.25 -8.01
CA PRO A 619 4.95 -20.54 -7.54
C PRO A 619 4.33 -20.91 -6.18
N ALA A 620 4.13 -22.22 -5.96
CA ALA A 620 3.59 -22.76 -4.71
C ALA A 620 4.64 -22.97 -3.62
N ASP A 621 5.93 -22.92 -3.97
CA ASP A 621 7.06 -23.12 -3.06
C ASP A 621 7.69 -21.80 -2.61
N GLY A 622 6.94 -20.69 -2.65
CA GLY A 622 7.34 -19.42 -2.07
C GLY A 622 7.28 -19.49 -0.54
N ASP A 623 8.30 -18.98 0.15
CA ASP A 623 8.26 -18.85 1.60
C ASP A 623 7.51 -17.57 2.04
N ALA A 624 7.58 -16.49 1.26
CA ALA A 624 6.85 -15.26 1.50
C ALA A 624 6.35 -14.61 0.21
N TYR A 625 5.17 -13.99 0.28
CA TYR A 625 4.48 -13.34 -0.83
C TYR A 625 4.21 -11.88 -0.48
N THR A 626 4.75 -10.95 -1.25
CA THR A 626 4.42 -9.53 -1.07
C THR A 626 3.63 -9.01 -2.25
N ILE A 627 2.62 -8.20 -1.99
CA ILE A 627 1.79 -7.59 -3.03
C ILE A 627 2.01 -6.07 -3.00
N LEU A 628 2.67 -5.54 -4.03
CA LEU A 628 2.83 -4.11 -4.26
C LEU A 628 1.87 -3.67 -5.36
N GLY A 629 0.84 -2.92 -5.00
CA GLY A 629 0.00 -2.29 -6.02
C GLY A 629 -1.20 -1.56 -5.46
N SER A 630 -2.02 -0.97 -6.32
CA SER A 630 -1.58 -0.24 -7.52
C SER A 630 -2.62 0.81 -7.89
N PHE A 631 -2.18 2.04 -8.14
CA PHE A 631 -3.09 3.06 -8.65
C PHE A 631 -3.62 2.78 -10.06
N ASN A 632 -3.12 1.76 -10.78
CA ASN A 632 -3.70 1.31 -12.06
C ASN A 632 -5.19 0.95 -11.90
N ASP A 633 -5.59 0.45 -10.72
CA ASP A 633 -6.98 0.07 -10.42
C ASP A 633 -7.95 1.24 -10.57
N VAL A 634 -7.51 2.45 -10.22
CA VAL A 634 -8.33 3.68 -10.29
C VAL A 634 -8.68 4.06 -11.73
N PHE A 635 -7.91 3.59 -12.71
CA PHE A 635 -8.19 3.84 -14.13
C PHE A 635 -9.23 2.89 -14.71
N VAL A 636 -9.58 1.80 -14.01
CA VAL A 636 -10.58 0.83 -14.48
C VAL A 636 -11.98 1.43 -14.40
N ASP A 637 -12.75 1.30 -15.48
CA ASP A 637 -14.14 1.76 -15.51
C ASP A 637 -14.99 0.96 -14.52
N GLY A 638 -15.74 1.67 -13.67
CA GLY A 638 -16.55 1.07 -12.61
C GLY A 638 -15.78 0.72 -11.33
N PHE A 639 -14.50 1.09 -11.22
CA PHE A 639 -13.71 0.95 -9.99
C PHE A 639 -14.42 1.61 -8.79
N LYS A 640 -14.38 0.92 -7.66
CA LYS A 640 -14.83 1.42 -6.35
C LYS A 640 -13.84 1.01 -5.27
N PHE A 641 -13.80 1.72 -4.15
CA PHE A 641 -12.96 1.30 -3.03
C PHE A 641 -13.49 0.01 -2.36
N GLY A 642 -14.81 -0.14 -2.23
CA GLY A 642 -15.41 -1.23 -1.45
C GLY A 642 -15.19 -1.07 0.06
N ASP A 643 -15.67 -2.03 0.85
CA ASP A 643 -15.44 -2.07 2.30
C ASP A 643 -15.48 -3.53 2.82
N VAL A 644 -15.33 -3.70 4.14
CA VAL A 644 -15.37 -4.97 4.86
C VAL A 644 -16.49 -5.89 4.35
N ARG A 645 -16.07 -7.10 3.95
CA ARG A 645 -16.91 -8.17 3.36
C ARG A 645 -17.36 -7.97 1.92
N ASP A 646 -16.92 -6.92 1.24
CA ASP A 646 -17.13 -6.84 -0.21
C ASP A 646 -16.38 -7.97 -0.92
N THR A 647 -17.03 -8.58 -1.90
CA THR A 647 -16.47 -9.67 -2.72
C THR A 647 -16.52 -9.35 -4.21
N ASP A 648 -17.04 -8.19 -4.59
CA ASP A 648 -17.03 -7.73 -5.97
C ASP A 648 -15.60 -7.38 -6.38
N LYS A 649 -15.07 -8.12 -7.36
CA LYS A 649 -13.71 -7.97 -7.88
C LYS A 649 -13.47 -6.64 -8.60
N LEU A 650 -14.51 -5.85 -8.88
CA LEU A 650 -14.38 -4.47 -9.36
C LEU A 650 -14.14 -3.45 -8.23
N THR A 651 -14.27 -3.87 -6.97
CA THR A 651 -13.85 -3.05 -5.83
C THR A 651 -12.42 -3.36 -5.42
N LEU A 652 -11.70 -2.37 -4.88
CA LEU A 652 -10.37 -2.60 -4.32
C LEU A 652 -10.41 -3.68 -3.24
N TRP A 653 -11.36 -3.61 -2.31
CA TRP A 653 -11.52 -4.62 -1.26
C TRP A 653 -11.75 -6.03 -1.82
N GLY A 654 -12.67 -6.20 -2.78
CA GLY A 654 -12.96 -7.50 -3.38
C GLY A 654 -11.82 -8.04 -4.24
N GLY A 655 -11.09 -7.18 -4.96
CA GLY A 655 -9.87 -7.55 -5.69
C GLY A 655 -8.74 -7.99 -4.76
N MET A 656 -8.54 -7.29 -3.64
CA MET A 656 -7.60 -7.69 -2.58
C MET A 656 -7.99 -9.05 -1.98
N LYS A 657 -9.28 -9.26 -1.69
CA LYS A 657 -9.79 -10.54 -1.18
C LYS A 657 -9.55 -11.69 -2.15
N ALA A 658 -9.87 -11.50 -3.42
CA ALA A 658 -9.62 -12.51 -4.45
C ALA A 658 -8.12 -12.84 -4.57
N THR A 659 -7.25 -11.85 -4.41
CA THR A 659 -5.80 -12.04 -4.49
C THR A 659 -5.28 -12.86 -3.31
N LEU A 660 -5.75 -12.53 -2.11
CA LEU A 660 -5.40 -13.25 -0.89
C LEU A 660 -5.89 -14.72 -0.94
N ASP A 661 -7.13 -14.93 -1.37
CA ASP A 661 -7.70 -16.28 -1.57
C ASP A 661 -6.90 -17.10 -2.57
N HIS A 662 -6.47 -16.47 -3.67
CA HIS A 662 -5.65 -17.15 -4.68
C HIS A 662 -4.31 -17.62 -4.09
N ILE A 663 -3.60 -16.76 -3.36
CA ILE A 663 -2.34 -17.13 -2.71
C ILE A 663 -2.56 -18.29 -1.71
N TRP A 664 -3.56 -18.20 -0.84
CA TRP A 664 -3.84 -19.26 0.13
C TRP A 664 -4.40 -20.54 -0.46
N SER A 665 -5.02 -20.48 -1.65
CA SER A 665 -5.39 -21.69 -2.39
C SER A 665 -4.18 -22.45 -2.92
N ILE A 666 -3.07 -21.75 -3.14
CA ILE A 666 -1.81 -22.31 -3.62
C ILE A 666 -0.94 -22.78 -2.44
N LYS A 667 -0.89 -21.98 -1.36
CA LYS A 667 -0.13 -22.26 -0.14
C LYS A 667 -0.88 -21.70 1.08
N ASP A 668 -1.50 -22.58 1.87
CA ASP A 668 -2.40 -22.23 2.98
C ASP A 668 -1.70 -21.56 4.17
N ASP A 669 -0.41 -21.85 4.37
CA ASP A 669 0.46 -21.27 5.41
C ASP A 669 1.34 -20.12 4.90
N ALA A 670 1.04 -19.55 3.72
CA ALA A 670 1.86 -18.50 3.12
C ALA A 670 1.97 -17.25 4.01
N ALA A 671 3.19 -16.77 4.24
CA ALA A 671 3.44 -15.45 4.82
C ALA A 671 3.15 -14.36 3.77
N VAL A 672 2.07 -13.61 3.96
CA VAL A 672 1.62 -12.58 3.01
C VAL A 672 1.81 -11.18 3.58
N GLY A 673 2.44 -10.29 2.81
CA GLY A 673 2.61 -8.88 3.17
C GLY A 673 2.03 -7.93 2.13
N ILE A 674 1.29 -6.91 2.60
CA ILE A 674 0.71 -5.88 1.73
C ILE A 674 1.62 -4.65 1.67
N ILE A 675 1.85 -4.11 0.47
CA ILE A 675 2.65 -2.90 0.25
C ILE A 675 1.80 -1.91 -0.56
N ALA A 676 1.49 -0.76 0.04
CA ALA A 676 0.82 0.32 -0.68
C ALA A 676 1.71 0.89 -1.80
N PRO A 677 1.13 1.40 -2.90
CA PRO A 677 1.92 2.04 -3.95
C PRO A 677 2.62 3.30 -3.41
N GLY A 678 3.80 3.62 -3.95
CA GLY A 678 4.40 4.94 -3.70
C GLY A 678 3.61 6.06 -4.40
N PRO A 679 3.86 7.34 -4.08
CA PRO A 679 3.16 8.44 -4.70
C PRO A 679 3.52 8.56 -6.19
N TRP A 680 2.51 8.75 -7.05
CA TRP A 680 2.67 8.97 -8.50
C TRP A 680 2.43 10.45 -8.82
N GLY A 681 2.86 10.92 -9.99
CA GLY A 681 2.45 12.25 -10.48
C GLY A 681 0.93 12.43 -10.49
N ALA A 682 0.19 11.39 -10.89
CA ALA A 682 -1.27 11.39 -10.93
C ALA A 682 -1.92 11.31 -9.55
N PHE A 683 -1.39 10.51 -8.61
CA PHE A 683 -1.97 10.31 -7.28
C PHE A 683 -0.90 10.47 -6.21
N ASN A 684 -0.90 11.63 -5.54
CA ASN A 684 0.03 11.97 -4.46
C ASN A 684 -0.58 13.01 -3.51
N PRO A 685 -0.02 13.18 -2.30
CA PRO A 685 -0.61 14.04 -1.27
C PRO A 685 -0.77 15.52 -1.66
N GLN A 686 -0.04 15.99 -2.66
CA GLN A 686 -0.05 17.40 -3.08
C GLN A 686 -0.81 17.65 -4.40
N ASN A 687 -1.40 16.61 -5.00
CA ASN A 687 -2.17 16.78 -6.24
C ASN A 687 -3.63 17.12 -5.93
N GLU A 688 -3.96 18.40 -6.00
CA GLU A 688 -5.32 18.91 -5.74
C GLU A 688 -6.25 18.88 -6.95
N ASN A 689 -5.81 18.34 -8.10
CA ASN A 689 -6.66 18.25 -9.28
C ASN A 689 -7.81 17.28 -9.05
N ASN A 690 -8.99 17.63 -9.56
CA ASN A 690 -10.14 16.74 -9.56
C ASN A 690 -9.95 15.59 -10.55
N TRP A 691 -10.41 14.41 -10.16
CA TRP A 691 -10.44 13.22 -10.99
C TRP A 691 -11.89 12.85 -11.33
N ASP A 692 -12.27 13.06 -12.58
CA ASP A 692 -13.67 12.99 -13.02
C ASP A 692 -14.32 11.62 -12.79
N LYS A 693 -13.55 10.51 -12.88
CA LYS A 693 -14.10 9.16 -12.74
C LYS A 693 -14.68 8.88 -11.34
N LEU A 694 -14.13 9.50 -10.30
CA LEU A 694 -14.55 9.29 -8.91
C LEU A 694 -15.13 10.55 -8.26
N ASN A 695 -15.11 11.70 -8.97
CA ASN A 695 -15.53 12.99 -8.45
C ASN A 695 -14.85 13.34 -7.11
N MET A 696 -13.54 13.12 -7.05
CA MET A 696 -12.68 13.33 -5.88
C MET A 696 -11.37 13.98 -6.31
N LYS A 697 -10.67 14.64 -5.40
CA LYS A 697 -9.31 15.11 -5.67
C LYS A 697 -8.36 13.92 -5.80
N ALA A 698 -7.34 14.06 -6.64
CA ALA A 698 -6.30 13.06 -6.81
C ALA A 698 -5.58 12.69 -5.49
N SER A 699 -5.36 13.68 -4.60
CA SER A 699 -4.84 13.44 -3.26
C SER A 699 -5.80 12.62 -2.40
N GLU A 700 -7.09 12.95 -2.39
CA GLU A 700 -8.13 12.22 -1.65
C GLU A 700 -8.27 10.77 -2.13
N ILE A 701 -8.14 10.53 -3.44
CA ILE A 701 -8.11 9.18 -4.01
C ILE A 701 -6.91 8.40 -3.49
N GLY A 702 -5.72 9.02 -3.51
CA GLY A 702 -4.50 8.41 -3.00
C GLY A 702 -4.64 7.98 -1.53
N GLU A 703 -5.10 8.91 -0.70
CA GLU A 703 -5.36 8.67 0.73
C GLU A 703 -6.39 7.57 0.95
N GLN A 704 -7.52 7.61 0.24
CA GLN A 704 -8.59 6.62 0.40
C GLN A 704 -8.15 5.22 -0.08
N TYR A 705 -7.35 5.14 -1.14
CA TYR A 705 -6.80 3.88 -1.63
C TYR A 705 -5.89 3.23 -0.57
N VAL A 706 -4.93 3.99 -0.03
CA VAL A 706 -3.99 3.52 1.00
C VAL A 706 -4.74 3.17 2.29
N ALA A 707 -5.70 3.98 2.72
CA ALA A 707 -6.53 3.72 3.88
C ALA A 707 -7.35 2.42 3.73
N THR A 708 -7.88 2.16 2.53
CA THR A 708 -8.62 0.92 2.23
C THR A 708 -7.69 -0.30 2.32
N MET A 709 -6.48 -0.23 1.74
CA MET A 709 -5.50 -1.31 1.83
C MET A 709 -5.06 -1.57 3.26
N LYS A 710 -4.84 -0.51 4.05
CA LYS A 710 -4.49 -0.63 5.47
C LYS A 710 -5.62 -1.28 6.26
N LYS A 711 -6.86 -0.82 6.07
CA LYS A 711 -8.05 -1.40 6.72
C LYS A 711 -8.23 -2.87 6.36
N PHE A 712 -7.99 -3.24 5.10
CA PHE A 712 -8.00 -4.63 4.65
C PHE A 712 -6.92 -5.45 5.37
N SER A 713 -5.70 -4.93 5.44
CA SER A 713 -4.57 -5.61 6.10
C SER A 713 -4.85 -5.81 7.59
N ASP A 714 -5.34 -4.76 8.28
CA ASP A 714 -5.74 -4.82 9.69
C ASP A 714 -6.85 -5.86 9.91
N TYR A 715 -7.83 -5.96 9.00
CA TYR A 715 -8.95 -6.92 9.10
C TYR A 715 -8.50 -8.39 8.93
N TYR A 716 -7.56 -8.65 8.02
CA TYR A 716 -7.04 -10.01 7.75
C TYR A 716 -5.77 -10.35 8.53
N SER A 717 -5.37 -9.52 9.50
CA SER A 717 -4.15 -9.70 10.31
C SER A 717 -2.87 -9.80 9.48
N LEU A 718 -2.79 -9.01 8.40
CA LEU A 718 -1.63 -8.96 7.50
C LEU A 718 -0.74 -7.76 7.87
N PRO A 719 0.60 -7.91 7.79
CA PRO A 719 1.48 -6.76 7.86
C PRO A 719 1.25 -5.83 6.67
N PHE A 720 1.55 -4.54 6.87
CA PHE A 720 1.33 -3.47 5.90
C PHE A 720 2.50 -2.50 5.85
N LEU A 721 3.00 -2.21 4.64
CA LEU A 721 4.00 -1.17 4.40
C LEU A 721 3.41 -0.02 3.58
N ASP A 722 3.47 1.18 4.13
CA ASP A 722 2.95 2.40 3.51
C ASP A 722 4.02 3.16 2.72
N LEU A 723 4.22 2.80 1.45
CA LEU A 723 5.15 3.55 0.60
C LEU A 723 4.58 4.90 0.12
N TYR A 724 3.26 5.07 0.14
CA TYR A 724 2.64 6.32 -0.29
C TYR A 724 3.11 7.49 0.60
N HIS A 725 3.09 7.28 1.91
CA HIS A 725 3.56 8.27 2.88
C HIS A 725 5.05 8.15 3.19
N GLN A 726 5.60 6.93 3.17
CA GLN A 726 6.91 6.69 3.75
C GLN A 726 8.00 6.36 2.74
N SER A 727 7.74 6.29 1.43
CA SER A 727 8.80 5.97 0.44
C SER A 727 9.94 6.98 0.40
N GLY A 728 9.67 8.27 0.69
CA GLY A 728 10.60 9.37 0.46
C GLY A 728 10.60 9.90 -0.98
N LEU A 729 9.71 9.38 -1.85
CA LEU A 729 9.50 9.90 -3.20
C LEU A 729 8.67 11.19 -3.16
N ARG A 730 8.98 12.13 -4.06
CA ARG A 730 8.39 13.47 -4.12
C ARG A 730 7.98 13.85 -5.55
N PRO A 731 6.94 13.22 -6.14
CA PRO A 731 6.53 13.49 -7.51
C PRO A 731 5.99 14.90 -7.75
N TRP A 732 5.72 15.68 -6.70
CA TRP A 732 5.33 17.09 -6.78
C TRP A 732 6.52 18.06 -6.91
N ASP A 733 7.76 17.60 -6.74
CA ASP A 733 8.97 18.40 -6.92
C ASP A 733 9.57 18.13 -8.31
N PRO A 734 9.50 19.07 -9.26
CA PRO A 734 10.00 18.86 -10.63
C PRO A 734 11.50 18.51 -10.68
N SER A 735 12.30 19.06 -9.76
CA SER A 735 13.74 18.74 -9.71
C SER A 735 13.97 17.31 -9.20
N PHE A 736 13.10 16.83 -8.31
CA PHE A 736 13.14 15.45 -7.86
C PHE A 736 12.70 14.48 -8.97
N VAL A 737 11.62 14.82 -9.67
CA VAL A 737 11.10 14.03 -10.82
C VAL A 737 12.20 13.83 -11.86
N ALA A 738 12.86 14.91 -12.28
CA ALA A 738 13.96 14.85 -13.25
C ALA A 738 15.10 13.89 -12.87
N LYS A 739 15.34 13.68 -11.57
CA LYS A 739 16.46 12.86 -11.07
C LYS A 739 16.05 11.42 -10.74
N TYR A 740 14.84 11.19 -10.26
CA TYR A 740 14.43 9.92 -9.65
C TYR A 740 13.22 9.27 -10.32
N TYR A 741 12.55 9.96 -11.24
CA TYR A 741 11.50 9.41 -12.12
C TYR A 741 12.02 9.30 -13.56
N HIS A 742 11.15 9.25 -14.56
CA HIS A 742 11.48 8.97 -15.96
C HIS A 742 11.92 7.53 -16.21
N GLY A 743 11.29 6.58 -15.52
CA GLY A 743 11.58 5.15 -15.68
C GLY A 743 11.26 4.60 -17.08
N THR A 744 10.28 5.19 -17.78
CA THR A 744 9.88 4.74 -19.13
C THR A 744 10.05 5.80 -20.23
N SER A 745 10.02 7.10 -19.89
CA SER A 745 10.24 8.21 -20.82
C SER A 745 10.61 9.51 -20.09
N ASP A 746 11.13 10.51 -20.81
CA ASP A 746 11.52 11.82 -20.26
C ASP A 746 10.36 12.65 -19.70
N THR A 747 9.10 12.23 -19.90
CA THR A 747 7.91 12.90 -19.35
C THR A 747 7.21 12.07 -18.27
N ASP A 748 7.71 10.87 -17.99
CA ASP A 748 7.10 9.93 -17.05
C ASP A 748 7.30 10.35 -15.58
N SER A 749 6.19 10.65 -14.90
CA SER A 749 6.12 10.96 -13.46
C SER A 749 5.45 9.86 -12.63
N THR A 750 5.23 8.69 -13.23
CA THR A 750 4.62 7.52 -12.60
C THR A 750 5.69 6.50 -12.20
N HIS A 751 6.67 6.24 -13.05
CA HIS A 751 7.68 5.20 -12.79
C HIS A 751 8.99 5.80 -12.29
N PRO A 752 9.43 5.46 -11.06
CA PRO A 752 10.76 5.76 -10.58
C PRO A 752 11.82 5.12 -11.49
N ASN A 753 12.91 5.82 -11.75
CA ASN A 753 14.06 5.22 -12.43
C ASN A 753 14.90 4.38 -11.44
N THR A 754 16.01 3.82 -11.90
CA THR A 754 16.99 3.06 -11.10
C THR A 754 17.36 3.74 -9.78
N ASN A 755 17.56 5.07 -9.78
CA ASN A 755 17.88 5.82 -8.57
C ASN A 755 16.67 5.99 -7.66
N GLY A 756 15.47 6.18 -8.22
CA GLY A 756 14.23 6.23 -7.45
C GLY A 756 13.92 4.91 -6.74
N HIS A 757 14.10 3.77 -7.42
CA HIS A 757 13.95 2.44 -6.80
C HIS A 757 14.88 2.23 -5.60
N ARG A 758 16.10 2.79 -5.63
CA ARG A 758 17.05 2.72 -4.51
C ARG A 758 16.60 3.48 -3.26
N ILE A 759 15.72 4.48 -3.40
CA ILE A 759 15.26 5.29 -2.25
C ILE A 759 14.36 4.45 -1.33
N PHE A 760 13.44 3.66 -1.89
CA PHE A 760 12.45 2.93 -1.10
C PHE A 760 12.80 1.44 -0.90
N ALA A 761 13.73 0.87 -1.66
CA ALA A 761 14.17 -0.52 -1.47
C ALA A 761 14.57 -0.87 -0.01
N PRO A 762 15.29 -0.01 0.76
CA PRO A 762 15.59 -0.28 2.16
C PRO A 762 14.37 -0.52 3.05
N LYS A 763 13.24 0.14 2.76
CA LYS A 763 12.00 -0.03 3.52
C LYS A 763 11.37 -1.39 3.25
N ILE A 764 11.45 -1.86 2.01
CA ILE A 764 11.01 -3.20 1.62
C ILE A 764 11.95 -4.27 2.19
N ILE A 765 13.27 -4.01 2.27
CA ILE A 765 14.24 -4.89 2.92
C ILE A 765 13.87 -5.13 4.40
N ASP A 766 13.63 -4.05 5.15
CA ASP A 766 13.25 -4.14 6.57
C ASP A 766 11.88 -4.83 6.74
N TYR A 767 10.94 -4.53 5.84
CA TYR A 767 9.61 -5.10 5.85
C TYR A 767 9.62 -6.60 5.57
N LEU A 768 10.32 -7.04 4.51
CA LEU A 768 10.44 -8.44 4.15
C LEU A 768 11.15 -9.23 5.25
N SER A 769 12.21 -8.67 5.85
CA SER A 769 12.91 -9.32 6.97
C SER A 769 11.99 -9.62 8.16
N LYS A 770 11.03 -8.74 8.44
CA LYS A 770 10.04 -8.94 9.52
C LYS A 770 8.92 -9.91 9.15
N LEU A 771 8.61 -10.06 7.86
CA LEU A 771 7.56 -10.98 7.39
C LEU A 771 7.95 -12.46 7.60
N PHE A 772 9.25 -12.74 7.66
CA PHE A 772 9.81 -14.08 7.84
C PHE A 772 10.11 -14.46 9.30
N ASN A 773 10.09 -13.48 10.22
CA ASN A 773 10.31 -13.69 11.66
C ASN A 773 8.96 -13.83 12.37
#